data_AF-A0A9P4DSC4-F1
#
_entry.id   AF-A0A9P4DSC4-F1
#
_cell.length_a   1.000
_cell.length_b   1.000
_cell.length_c   1.000
_cell.angle_alpha   90.00
_cell.angle_beta   90.00
_cell.angle_gamma   90.00
#
_symmetry.space_group_name_H-M   'P 1'
#
loop_
_entity.id
_entity.type
_entity.pdbx_description
1 polymer ?
#
loop_
_entity_poly.entity_id
_entity_poly.type
_entity_poly.pdbx_seq_one_letter_code
_entity_poly.pdbx_strand_id
1 'polypeptide(L)'
;MNAPDLQNGDPIVRNIDYIQVLKNRWKEVFLVFMLVLVISLVVTLLMPPSFRATSKFQIKRPRPVMGIGTGEDVVASSNMTDNYIPMQYSVLTSSEVLKVVSKKLNLAAEWGMTDELAATNLAGMIKVSPRRATDLVDVIVSGPDPKLVQNIAKAVPEAYKQDREMRENRLVETAIKSLQDVLREQEDIVNDKMMALKKLIAENDYLPSTMYRSGDNRVMTGAMEDEDFRNSKAQLMKFEKDEQELAAYVAEIQRLPDDKLMDYVTNSDLLNAEILAADSLRKTYQEYMEKDKERETLKSQNLGPKHPKMVALQETANILKEKLSKELVGLRSSLKSKLEMVAASRMKWEKIVAQKEEDLRHHVMKMPVYEQTSREYDTALDQLKTLDARYKDEIARLRVPRESIEMYDNPLLPSAPYKPDVTLNLAVGAVAGLLLGVGLALLLEFMDTSVKTMEDVERALQVPVLGIIPKNVPILHSAGSLGPDAEAYRILRTNIEFNKKGLEEISLTFVSGSAGEGKTTTLCNLAYICAQGGYATLMIDGDLRRSKLHRYYELDNEVGLTSYLLEDYPLEDVIFQTPVENLYVMPAGPIPFDPSGALNSRKFSELLQEVKQRFDIVLVDSPPILGVSDSAVIVSEVDMTLMVVQPRKLPLKALLRQKQVIESVGGNLAGVVMNNVDITSDHQYQYYTTYYSYYSAESGASDGNADASSLKKAERSGKAKELAATQSSDNEDLY
;
A
#
# COMPACT_ATOMS: atom_id res chain seq x y z
N MET A 1 0.03 31.02 78.03
CA MET A 1 -1.40 30.87 77.65
C MET A 1 -1.41 30.04 76.38
N ASN A 2 -1.62 28.74 76.53
CA ASN A 2 -1.65 27.79 75.42
C ASN A 2 -3.05 27.86 74.79
N ALA A 3 -3.10 28.26 73.52
CA ALA A 3 -4.28 28.05 72.68
C ALA A 3 -4.34 26.56 72.31
N PRO A 4 -5.51 25.90 72.36
CA PRO A 4 -5.63 24.52 71.92
C PRO A 4 -5.71 24.48 70.39
N ASP A 5 -4.77 23.75 69.78
CA ASP A 5 -4.79 23.35 68.38
C ASP A 5 -6.00 22.45 68.10
N LEU A 6 -6.98 23.00 67.37
CA LEU A 6 -8.03 22.25 66.69
C LEU A 6 -7.58 21.99 65.24
N GLN A 7 -6.64 21.07 65.07
CA GLN A 7 -6.34 20.47 63.77
C GLN A 7 -6.11 18.98 63.93
N ASN A 8 -7.21 18.21 63.97
CA ASN A 8 -7.23 16.79 63.62
C ASN A 8 -8.60 16.51 63.01
N GLY A 9 -8.75 16.86 61.74
CA GLY A 9 -9.80 16.35 60.88
C GLY A 9 -9.13 15.51 59.82
N ASP A 10 -9.02 14.20 60.06
CA ASP A 10 -8.63 13.27 59.00
C ASP A 10 -9.53 13.52 57.78
N PRO A 11 -8.98 13.66 56.57
CA PRO A 11 -9.79 13.77 55.38
C PRO A 11 -10.61 12.49 55.30
N ILE A 12 -11.93 12.64 55.39
CA ILE A 12 -12.90 11.55 55.22
C ILE A 12 -12.60 10.91 53.86
N VAL A 13 -11.86 9.80 53.88
CA VAL A 13 -11.63 8.98 52.69
C VAL A 13 -12.98 8.37 52.36
N ARG A 14 -13.75 9.07 51.54
CA ARG A 14 -14.98 8.56 50.93
C ARG A 14 -14.53 7.40 50.05
N ASN A 15 -14.71 6.16 50.54
CA ASN A 15 -14.71 4.99 49.67
C ASN A 15 -15.94 5.10 48.76
N ILE A 16 -15.76 5.81 47.65
CA ILE A 16 -16.79 5.92 46.62
C ILE A 16 -16.88 4.55 45.95
N ASP A 17 -17.97 3.84 46.20
CA ASP A 17 -18.28 2.65 45.42
C ASP A 17 -18.67 3.06 44.00
N TYR A 18 -17.69 3.05 43.09
CA TYR A 18 -17.86 3.41 41.69
C TYR A 18 -18.99 2.65 40.99
N ILE A 19 -19.27 1.41 41.39
CA ILE A 19 -20.34 0.59 40.81
C ILE A 19 -21.69 1.14 41.27
N GLN A 20 -21.81 1.51 42.55
CA GLN A 20 -23.04 2.09 43.09
C GLN A 20 -23.33 3.48 42.51
N VAL A 21 -22.29 4.29 42.25
CA VAL A 21 -22.44 5.57 41.55
C VAL A 21 -23.03 5.36 40.16
N LEU A 22 -22.47 4.43 39.38
CA LEU A 22 -23.00 4.12 38.05
C LEU A 22 -24.44 3.62 38.09
N LYS A 23 -24.80 2.78 39.07
CA LYS A 23 -26.18 2.30 39.26
C LYS A 23 -27.14 3.42 39.62
N ASN A 24 -26.74 4.36 40.47
CA ASN A 24 -27.58 5.49 40.86
C ASN A 24 -27.77 6.49 39.71
N ARG A 25 -26.72 6.68 38.90
CA ARG A 25 -26.62 7.73 37.87
C ARG A 25 -26.68 7.20 36.43
N TRP A 26 -27.19 5.98 36.22
CA TRP A 26 -27.17 5.34 34.90
C TRP A 26 -27.98 6.11 33.86
N LYS A 27 -29.00 6.86 34.30
CA LYS A 27 -29.83 7.70 33.43
C LYS A 27 -29.04 8.88 32.87
N GLU A 28 -28.21 9.50 33.70
CA GLU A 28 -27.31 10.59 33.33
C GLU A 28 -26.23 10.10 32.36
N VAL A 29 -25.61 8.94 32.65
CA VAL A 29 -24.64 8.30 31.74
C VAL A 29 -25.29 8.02 30.38
N PHE A 30 -26.49 7.44 30.38
CA PHE A 30 -27.23 7.11 29.17
C PHE A 30 -27.61 8.35 28.34
N LEU A 31 -28.04 9.43 29.01
CA LEU A 31 -28.38 10.69 28.37
C LEU A 31 -27.16 11.31 27.67
N VAL A 32 -26.02 11.40 28.38
CA VAL A 32 -24.78 11.95 27.80
C VAL A 32 -24.28 11.08 26.65
N PHE A 33 -24.32 9.75 26.80
CA PHE A 33 -23.94 8.82 25.75
C PHE A 33 -24.79 9.03 24.48
N MET A 34 -26.12 9.09 24.62
CA MET A 34 -27.03 9.27 23.49
C MET A 34 -26.85 10.65 22.84
N LEU A 35 -26.65 11.71 23.64
CA LEU A 35 -26.39 13.05 23.13
C LEU A 35 -25.10 13.10 22.29
N VAL A 36 -24.00 12.53 22.78
CA VAL A 36 -22.72 12.46 22.04
C VAL A 36 -22.86 11.60 20.79
N LEU A 37 -23.62 10.50 20.84
CA LEU A 37 -23.86 9.64 19.69
C LEU A 37 -24.67 10.35 18.61
N VAL A 38 -25.72 11.08 18.97
CA VAL A 38 -26.51 11.91 18.04
C VAL A 38 -25.65 13.02 17.44
N ILE A 39 -24.83 13.71 18.24
CA ILE A 39 -23.91 14.73 17.73
C ILE A 39 -22.90 14.11 16.76
N SER A 40 -22.30 12.96 17.09
CA SER A 40 -21.37 12.24 16.21
C SER A 40 -22.03 11.86 14.89
N LEU A 41 -23.26 11.36 14.92
CA LEU A 41 -24.04 11.04 13.73
C LEU A 41 -24.32 12.29 12.87
N VAL A 42 -24.79 13.38 13.48
CA VAL A 42 -25.08 14.64 12.77
C VAL A 42 -23.81 15.22 12.14
N VAL A 43 -22.72 15.30 12.90
CA VAL A 43 -21.42 15.79 12.39
C VAL A 43 -20.93 14.90 11.25
N THR A 44 -21.05 13.58 11.38
CA THR A 44 -20.67 12.63 10.34
C THR A 44 -21.51 12.80 9.08
N LEU A 45 -22.82 13.04 9.19
CA LEU A 45 -23.69 13.28 8.03
C LEU A 45 -23.46 14.64 7.36
N LEU A 46 -22.93 15.62 8.10
CA LEU A 46 -22.58 16.96 7.57
C LEU A 46 -21.20 17.02 6.90
N MET A 47 -20.32 16.04 7.15
CA MET A 47 -19.01 16.00 6.49
C MET A 47 -19.17 15.76 4.99
N PRO A 48 -18.44 16.51 4.13
CA PRO A 48 -18.54 16.34 2.69
C PRO A 48 -18.16 14.91 2.29
N PRO A 49 -19.01 14.21 1.51
CA PRO A 49 -18.71 12.86 1.08
C PRO A 49 -17.49 12.87 0.16
N SER A 50 -16.59 11.91 0.36
CA SER A 50 -15.47 11.68 -0.54
C SER A 50 -15.55 10.28 -1.12
N PHE A 51 -15.56 10.21 -2.44
CA PHE A 51 -15.61 8.99 -3.24
C PHE A 51 -14.20 8.56 -3.62
N ARG A 52 -14.03 7.27 -3.87
CA ARG A 52 -12.75 6.67 -4.23
C ARG A 52 -12.91 5.79 -5.45
N ALA A 53 -12.09 6.00 -6.48
CA ALA A 53 -11.95 5.10 -7.61
C ALA A 53 -10.51 4.58 -7.67
N THR A 54 -10.34 3.35 -8.15
CA THR A 54 -9.03 2.70 -8.25
C THR A 54 -8.86 2.10 -9.63
N SER A 55 -7.73 2.39 -10.27
CA SER A 55 -7.30 1.75 -11.50
C SER A 55 -6.13 0.84 -11.21
N LYS A 56 -6.15 -0.39 -11.73
CA LYS A 56 -5.06 -1.35 -11.56
C LYS A 56 -4.45 -1.70 -12.90
N PHE A 57 -3.14 -1.56 -12.98
CA PHE A 57 -2.39 -1.88 -14.20
C PHE A 57 -0.99 -2.37 -13.86
N GLN A 58 -0.39 -3.07 -14.82
CA GLN A 58 1.01 -3.50 -14.75
C GLN A 58 1.89 -2.54 -15.54
N ILE A 59 3.02 -2.14 -14.95
CA ILE A 59 4.06 -1.39 -15.64
C ILE A 59 5.04 -2.40 -16.27
N LYS A 60 5.12 -2.46 -17.60
CA LYS A 60 6.08 -3.33 -18.28
C LYS A 60 7.48 -2.69 -18.28
N ARG A 61 8.56 -3.45 -18.34
CA ARG A 61 9.93 -2.92 -18.44
C ARG A 61 10.26 -2.51 -19.89
N PRO A 62 11.08 -1.47 -20.10
CA PRO A 62 11.50 -1.06 -21.44
C PRO A 62 12.38 -2.14 -22.10
N ARG A 63 12.42 -2.14 -23.43
CA ARG A 63 13.31 -3.04 -24.17
C ARG A 63 14.76 -2.54 -24.07
N PRO A 64 15.74 -3.41 -23.75
CA PRO A 64 17.14 -3.06 -23.98
C PRO A 64 17.36 -2.91 -25.49
N VAL A 65 18.10 -1.88 -25.89
CA VAL A 65 18.55 -1.68 -27.27
C VAL A 65 19.92 -2.33 -27.40
N MET A 66 20.05 -3.33 -28.28
CA MET A 66 21.33 -4.00 -28.50
C MET A 66 22.26 -3.11 -29.34
N GLY A 67 23.53 -3.04 -28.95
CA GLY A 67 24.56 -2.37 -29.73
C GLY A 67 24.94 -3.18 -30.97
N ILE A 68 24.85 -2.59 -32.15
CA ILE A 68 25.39 -3.19 -33.38
C ILE A 68 26.86 -2.77 -33.50
N GLY A 69 27.80 -3.67 -33.19
CA GLY A 69 29.23 -3.48 -33.48
C GLY A 69 30.20 -3.79 -32.32
N THR A 70 29.82 -3.55 -31.07
CA THR A 70 30.71 -3.70 -29.90
C THR A 70 30.45 -4.94 -29.06
N GLY A 71 29.33 -5.65 -29.27
CA GLY A 71 28.92 -6.77 -28.41
C GLY A 71 28.48 -6.35 -27.00
N GLU A 72 28.45 -5.04 -26.70
CA GLU A 72 27.94 -4.47 -25.46
C GLU A 72 26.65 -3.67 -25.73
N ASP A 73 25.74 -3.71 -24.76
CA ASP A 73 24.51 -2.91 -24.75
C ASP A 73 24.85 -1.41 -24.82
N VAL A 74 24.40 -0.70 -25.87
CA VAL A 74 24.63 0.75 -26.05
C VAL A 74 23.86 1.57 -25.01
N VAL A 75 22.89 0.97 -24.30
CA VAL A 75 22.14 1.61 -23.24
C VAL A 75 22.23 0.74 -21.99
N ALA A 76 23.05 1.17 -21.03
CA ALA A 76 23.30 0.56 -19.72
C ALA A 76 22.05 -0.08 -19.10
N SER A 77 21.90 -1.39 -19.29
CA SER A 77 20.73 -2.16 -18.83
C SER A 77 20.95 -2.80 -17.46
N SER A 78 22.20 -2.87 -16.96
CA SER A 78 22.55 -3.74 -15.83
C SER A 78 22.24 -3.17 -14.44
N ASN A 79 22.18 -1.84 -14.26
CA ASN A 79 22.03 -1.22 -12.92
C ASN A 79 20.66 -0.60 -12.64
N MET A 80 19.70 -0.64 -13.57
CA MET A 80 18.36 -0.04 -13.37
C MET A 80 17.26 -1.02 -12.94
N THR A 81 17.53 -2.32 -12.87
CA THR A 81 16.47 -3.34 -12.92
C THR A 81 15.58 -3.42 -11.69
N ASP A 82 16.13 -3.24 -10.48
CA ASP A 82 15.36 -3.40 -9.24
C ASP A 82 14.61 -2.12 -8.83
N ASN A 83 15.15 -0.94 -9.18
CA ASN A 83 14.58 0.35 -8.80
C ASN A 83 13.79 1.04 -9.92
N TYR A 84 13.73 0.47 -11.13
CA TYR A 84 13.00 1.07 -12.25
C TYR A 84 11.50 1.23 -11.96
N ILE A 85 10.83 0.17 -11.52
CA ILE A 85 9.38 0.19 -11.27
C ILE A 85 9.04 1.16 -10.10
N PRO A 86 9.75 1.13 -8.95
CA PRO A 86 9.60 2.16 -7.92
C PRO A 86 9.73 3.60 -8.40
N MET A 87 10.68 3.89 -9.30
CA MET A 87 10.84 5.22 -9.88
C MET A 87 9.60 5.62 -10.70
N GLN A 88 8.97 4.69 -11.43
CA GLN A 88 7.78 5.02 -12.23
C GLN A 88 6.59 5.46 -11.37
N TYR A 89 6.55 5.12 -10.08
CA TYR A 89 5.49 5.58 -9.17
C TYR A 89 5.52 7.10 -8.96
N SER A 90 6.70 7.72 -8.91
CA SER A 90 6.80 9.19 -8.81
C SER A 90 6.51 9.86 -10.15
N VAL A 91 6.81 9.18 -11.28
CA VAL A 91 6.49 9.66 -12.63
C VAL A 91 4.97 9.71 -12.85
N LEU A 92 4.21 8.74 -12.33
CA LEU A 92 2.74 8.73 -12.41
C LEU A 92 2.08 9.97 -11.79
N THR A 93 2.69 10.55 -10.77
CA THR A 93 2.24 11.79 -10.10
C THR A 93 3.06 13.01 -10.50
N SER A 94 3.88 12.92 -11.55
CA SER A 94 4.69 14.05 -12.02
C SER A 94 3.84 15.13 -12.68
N SER A 95 4.31 16.38 -12.59
CA SER A 95 3.62 17.53 -13.17
C SER A 95 3.32 17.34 -14.67
N GLU A 96 4.23 16.74 -15.43
CA GLU A 96 4.05 16.53 -16.87
C GLU A 96 2.91 15.55 -17.19
N VAL A 97 2.81 14.42 -16.48
CA VAL A 97 1.70 13.48 -16.66
C VAL A 97 0.38 14.10 -16.21
N LEU A 98 0.38 14.79 -15.06
CA LEU A 98 -0.84 15.38 -14.50
C LEU A 98 -1.35 16.58 -15.32
N LYS A 99 -0.47 17.34 -16.00
CA LYS A 99 -0.87 18.36 -16.98
C LYS A 99 -1.61 17.75 -18.17
N VAL A 100 -1.18 16.59 -18.65
CA VAL A 100 -1.89 15.87 -19.73
C VAL A 100 -3.28 15.43 -19.26
N VAL A 101 -3.40 14.94 -18.02
CA VAL A 101 -4.69 14.62 -17.40
C VAL A 101 -5.58 15.86 -17.27
N SER A 102 -5.04 16.98 -16.76
CA SER A 102 -5.73 18.27 -16.65
C SER A 102 -6.32 18.71 -17.99
N LYS A 103 -5.50 18.68 -19.05
CA LYS A 103 -5.92 19.07 -20.40
C LYS A 103 -6.98 18.13 -20.99
N LYS A 104 -6.80 16.82 -20.81
CA LYS A 104 -7.74 15.81 -21.34
C LYS A 104 -9.13 15.92 -20.72
N LEU A 105 -9.18 16.26 -19.43
CA LEU A 105 -10.43 16.40 -18.68
C LEU A 105 -10.91 17.86 -18.57
N ASN A 106 -10.18 18.82 -19.16
CA ASN A 106 -10.46 20.25 -19.10
C ASN A 106 -10.60 20.83 -17.67
N LEU A 107 -9.80 20.32 -16.73
CA LEU A 107 -9.94 20.61 -15.29
C LEU A 107 -9.50 22.03 -14.93
N ALA A 108 -8.49 22.57 -15.61
CA ALA A 108 -8.05 23.95 -15.41
C ALA A 108 -9.18 24.96 -15.64
N ALA A 109 -9.99 24.75 -16.68
CA ALA A 109 -11.15 25.58 -16.96
C ALA A 109 -12.29 25.34 -15.96
N GLU A 110 -12.56 24.07 -15.62
CA GLU A 110 -13.63 23.69 -14.67
C GLU A 110 -13.37 24.23 -13.25
N TRP A 111 -12.10 24.22 -12.81
CA TRP A 111 -11.71 24.70 -11.48
C TRP A 111 -11.27 26.17 -11.46
N GLY A 112 -11.25 26.85 -12.61
CA GLY A 112 -10.89 28.27 -12.72
C GLY A 112 -9.43 28.59 -12.35
N MET A 113 -8.49 27.72 -12.71
CA MET A 113 -7.06 27.83 -12.36
C MET A 113 -6.13 27.50 -13.53
N THR A 114 -4.82 27.68 -13.36
CA THR A 114 -3.82 27.30 -14.39
C THR A 114 -3.62 25.79 -14.42
N ASP A 115 -3.16 25.24 -15.56
CA ASP A 115 -2.83 23.81 -15.69
C ASP A 115 -1.80 23.32 -14.66
N GLU A 116 -0.89 24.20 -14.23
CA GLU A 116 0.11 23.90 -13.20
C GLU A 116 -0.52 23.75 -11.81
N LEU A 117 -1.47 24.63 -11.47
CA LEU A 117 -2.20 24.55 -10.21
C LEU A 117 -3.14 23.34 -10.21
N ALA A 118 -3.80 23.06 -11.34
CA ALA A 118 -4.65 21.90 -11.52
C ALA A 118 -3.86 20.59 -11.37
N ALA A 119 -2.67 20.50 -11.97
CA ALA A 119 -1.77 19.35 -11.79
C ALA A 119 -1.35 19.16 -10.32
N THR A 120 -1.09 20.25 -9.59
CA THR A 120 -0.75 20.21 -8.17
C THR A 120 -1.92 19.71 -7.31
N ASN A 121 -3.13 20.19 -7.58
CA ASN A 121 -4.35 19.73 -6.92
C ASN A 121 -4.62 18.24 -7.22
N LEU A 122 -4.45 17.82 -8.48
CA LEU A 122 -4.55 16.41 -8.87
C LEU A 122 -3.57 15.53 -8.11
N ALA A 123 -2.32 15.98 -7.92
CA ALA A 123 -1.34 15.22 -7.16
C ALA A 123 -1.79 14.95 -5.72
N GLY A 124 -2.48 15.92 -5.08
CA GLY A 124 -3.07 15.74 -3.75
C GLY A 124 -4.26 14.77 -3.70
N MET A 125 -4.96 14.57 -4.82
CA MET A 125 -6.10 13.65 -4.93
C MET A 125 -5.68 12.21 -5.25
N ILE A 126 -4.46 12.01 -5.75
CA ILE A 126 -3.95 10.74 -6.27
C ILE A 126 -2.97 10.11 -5.28
N LYS A 127 -3.20 8.84 -4.97
CA LYS A 127 -2.26 8.00 -4.21
C LYS A 127 -1.88 6.79 -5.06
N VAL A 128 -0.58 6.67 -5.32
CA VAL A 128 -0.01 5.49 -5.99
C VAL A 128 0.37 4.46 -4.93
N SER A 129 -0.15 3.23 -5.06
CA SER A 129 0.09 2.15 -4.12
C SER A 129 0.65 0.92 -4.85
N PRO A 130 1.93 0.58 -4.66
CA PRO A 130 2.48 -0.64 -5.23
C PRO A 130 1.94 -1.90 -4.54
N ARG A 131 1.77 -2.97 -5.30
CA ARG A 131 1.45 -4.29 -4.78
C ARG A 131 2.74 -5.07 -4.54
N ARG A 132 3.03 -5.38 -3.27
CA ARG A 132 4.27 -6.07 -2.85
C ARG A 132 4.50 -7.34 -3.66
N ALA A 133 5.75 -7.58 -4.06
CA ALA A 133 6.17 -8.73 -4.85
C ALA A 133 5.46 -8.90 -6.21
N THR A 134 4.93 -7.82 -6.78
CA THR A 134 4.32 -7.81 -8.12
C THR A 134 4.69 -6.53 -8.88
N ASP A 135 4.55 -6.56 -10.21
CA ASP A 135 4.68 -5.37 -11.08
C ASP A 135 3.36 -4.56 -11.19
N LEU A 136 2.37 -4.87 -10.34
CA LEU A 136 1.06 -4.22 -10.33
C LEU A 136 1.09 -2.95 -9.49
N VAL A 137 0.44 -1.91 -10.01
CA VAL A 137 0.27 -0.64 -9.33
C VAL A 137 -1.20 -0.26 -9.29
N ASP A 138 -1.63 0.19 -8.11
CA ASP A 138 -2.96 0.74 -7.91
C ASP A 138 -2.85 2.28 -7.90
N VAL A 139 -3.54 2.93 -8.83
CA VAL A 139 -3.74 4.39 -8.80
C VAL A 139 -5.09 4.64 -8.13
N ILE A 140 -5.03 5.17 -6.92
CA ILE A 140 -6.20 5.46 -6.09
C ILE A 140 -6.48 6.95 -6.15
N VAL A 141 -7.67 7.33 -6.59
CA VAL A 141 -8.10 8.74 -6.65
C VAL A 141 -9.22 8.96 -5.65
N SER A 142 -9.15 10.04 -4.87
CA SER A 142 -10.17 10.41 -3.89
C SER A 142 -10.64 11.85 -4.11
N GLY A 143 -11.95 12.09 -4.05
CA GLY A 143 -12.52 13.42 -4.30
C GLY A 143 -14.03 13.51 -4.04
N PRO A 144 -14.64 14.70 -4.16
CA PRO A 144 -16.04 14.92 -3.79
C PRO A 144 -17.05 14.46 -4.85
N ASP A 145 -16.68 14.40 -6.14
CA ASP A 145 -17.55 13.96 -7.22
C ASP A 145 -17.17 12.54 -7.71
N PRO A 146 -18.09 11.56 -7.65
CA PRO A 146 -17.83 10.19 -8.09
C PRO A 146 -17.46 10.08 -9.57
N LYS A 147 -18.06 10.89 -10.46
CA LYS A 147 -17.79 10.84 -11.91
C LYS A 147 -16.41 11.40 -12.22
N LEU A 148 -16.11 12.57 -11.65
CA LEU A 148 -14.80 13.19 -11.78
C LEU A 148 -13.67 12.27 -11.28
N VAL A 149 -13.85 11.65 -10.11
CA VAL A 149 -12.87 10.73 -9.52
C VAL A 149 -12.64 9.49 -10.39
N GLN A 150 -13.71 8.91 -10.97
CA GLN A 150 -13.58 7.82 -11.94
C GLN A 150 -12.82 8.25 -13.19
N ASN A 151 -13.16 9.42 -13.75
CA ASN A 151 -12.53 9.94 -14.96
C ASN A 151 -11.04 10.23 -14.75
N ILE A 152 -10.67 10.82 -13.60
CA ILE A 152 -9.26 11.04 -13.24
C ILE A 152 -8.55 9.70 -13.08
N ALA A 153 -9.13 8.74 -12.34
CA ALA A 153 -8.55 7.41 -12.18
C ALA A 153 -8.32 6.70 -13.51
N LYS A 154 -9.19 6.91 -14.51
CA LYS A 154 -9.05 6.36 -15.85
C LYS A 154 -8.00 7.10 -16.68
N ALA A 155 -7.98 8.42 -16.58
CA ALA A 155 -7.12 9.28 -17.38
C ALA A 155 -5.65 9.21 -16.95
N VAL A 156 -5.34 8.96 -15.67
CA VAL A 156 -3.94 8.92 -15.18
C VAL A 156 -3.11 7.80 -15.84
N PRO A 157 -3.54 6.52 -15.85
CA PRO A 157 -2.81 5.47 -16.56
C PRO A 157 -2.71 5.75 -18.07
N GLU A 158 -3.77 6.28 -18.70
CA GLU A 158 -3.77 6.61 -20.12
C GLU A 158 -2.78 7.74 -20.47
N ALA A 159 -2.72 8.80 -19.64
CA ALA A 159 -1.78 9.89 -19.81
C ALA A 159 -0.33 9.41 -19.59
N TYR A 160 -0.11 8.54 -18.60
CA TYR A 160 1.18 7.91 -18.39
C TYR A 160 1.59 7.01 -19.57
N LYS A 161 0.66 6.20 -20.10
CA LYS A 161 0.88 5.39 -21.31
C LYS A 161 1.34 6.27 -22.47
N GLN A 162 0.64 7.38 -22.70
CA GLN A 162 0.94 8.32 -23.77
C GLN A 162 2.31 8.99 -23.59
N ASP A 163 2.60 9.55 -22.41
CA ASP A 163 3.92 10.15 -22.12
C ASP A 163 5.06 9.14 -22.29
N ARG A 164 4.86 7.93 -21.78
CA ARG A 164 5.84 6.87 -21.86
C ARG A 164 6.09 6.40 -23.30
N GLU A 165 5.04 6.17 -24.07
CA GLU A 165 5.15 5.80 -25.48
C GLU A 165 5.85 6.91 -26.28
N MET A 166 5.59 8.19 -26.00
CA MET A 166 6.31 9.30 -26.63
C MET A 166 7.81 9.30 -26.29
N ARG A 167 8.19 9.07 -25.02
CA ARG A 167 9.59 9.00 -24.61
C ARG A 167 10.30 7.78 -25.21
N GLU A 168 9.66 6.61 -25.16
CA GLU A 168 10.21 5.38 -25.75
C GLU A 168 10.35 5.50 -27.27
N ASN A 169 9.36 6.05 -27.99
CA ASN A 169 9.45 6.26 -29.43
C ASN A 169 10.60 7.21 -29.81
N ARG A 170 10.82 8.31 -29.06
CA ARG A 170 11.97 9.20 -29.29
C ARG A 170 13.31 8.48 -29.11
N LEU A 171 13.41 7.62 -28.09
CA LEU A 171 14.62 6.81 -27.86
C LEU A 171 14.83 5.79 -29.00
N VAL A 172 13.75 5.14 -29.46
CA VAL A 172 13.81 4.21 -30.60
C VAL A 172 14.22 4.95 -31.88
N GLU A 173 13.65 6.12 -32.17
CA GLU A 173 14.05 6.93 -33.33
C GLU A 173 15.53 7.33 -33.27
N THR A 174 16.01 7.74 -32.09
CA THR A 174 17.42 8.09 -31.86
C THR A 174 18.33 6.86 -32.06
N ALA A 175 17.91 5.70 -31.55
CA ALA A 175 18.63 4.44 -31.73
C ALA A 175 18.66 3.98 -33.19
N ILE A 176 17.53 4.03 -33.90
CA ILE A 176 17.46 3.72 -35.34
C ILE A 176 18.41 4.64 -36.12
N LYS A 177 18.43 5.93 -35.79
CA LYS A 177 19.35 6.89 -36.41
C LYS A 177 20.81 6.51 -36.15
N SER A 178 21.18 6.18 -34.91
CA SER A 178 22.56 5.76 -34.61
C SER A 178 22.96 4.47 -35.33
N LEU A 179 22.04 3.51 -35.47
CA LEU A 179 22.28 2.28 -36.22
C LEU A 179 22.44 2.55 -37.72
N GLN A 180 21.63 3.47 -38.26
CA GLN A 180 21.72 3.90 -39.64
C GLN A 180 23.05 4.62 -39.92
N ASP A 181 23.53 5.44 -38.99
CA ASP A 181 24.83 6.13 -39.10
C ASP A 181 25.99 5.11 -39.17
N VAL A 182 25.97 4.06 -38.34
CA VAL A 182 26.97 2.95 -38.40
C VAL A 182 26.90 2.20 -39.73
N LEU A 183 25.70 1.91 -40.24
CA LEU A 183 25.54 1.24 -41.53
C LEU A 183 26.11 2.09 -42.67
N ARG A 184 25.82 3.40 -42.64
CA ARG A 184 26.31 4.36 -43.63
C ARG A 184 27.83 4.48 -43.62
N GLU A 185 28.45 4.52 -42.43
CA GLU A 185 29.91 4.52 -42.31
C GLU A 185 30.51 3.27 -42.99
N GLN A 186 29.90 2.09 -42.80
CA GLN A 186 30.35 0.87 -43.46
C GLN A 186 30.09 0.89 -44.98
N GLU A 187 28.98 1.46 -45.45
CA GLU A 187 28.71 1.66 -46.89
C GLU A 187 29.80 2.53 -47.53
N ASP A 188 30.22 3.60 -46.86
CA ASP A 188 31.31 4.47 -47.32
C ASP A 188 32.64 3.70 -47.41
N ILE A 189 32.96 2.86 -46.42
CA ILE A 189 34.15 1.98 -46.46
C ILE A 189 34.09 1.02 -47.66
N VAL A 190 32.94 0.40 -47.92
CA VAL A 190 32.75 -0.51 -49.07
C VAL A 190 32.91 0.25 -50.39
N ASN A 191 32.35 1.46 -50.48
CA ASN A 191 32.46 2.32 -51.66
C ASN A 191 33.91 2.72 -51.91
N ASP A 192 34.65 3.11 -50.88
CA ASP A 192 36.08 3.46 -50.99
C ASP A 192 36.91 2.26 -51.47
N LYS A 193 36.69 1.07 -50.91
CA LYS A 193 37.36 -0.16 -51.34
C LYS A 193 36.97 -0.56 -52.77
N MET A 194 35.70 -0.38 -53.15
CA MET A 194 35.23 -0.57 -54.53
C MET A 194 35.91 0.40 -55.49
N MET A 195 36.02 1.69 -55.14
CA MET A 195 36.68 2.69 -55.97
C MET A 195 38.16 2.39 -56.13
N ALA A 196 38.85 1.98 -55.06
CA ALA A 196 40.24 1.54 -55.13
C ALA A 196 40.42 0.35 -56.07
N LEU A 197 39.54 -0.65 -56.00
CA LEU A 197 39.55 -1.80 -56.90
C LEU A 197 39.26 -1.41 -58.35
N LYS A 198 38.24 -0.57 -58.60
CA LYS A 198 37.90 -0.06 -59.93
C LYS A 198 39.04 0.75 -60.56
N LYS A 199 39.71 1.60 -59.77
CA LYS A 199 40.88 2.35 -60.22
C LYS A 199 42.00 1.40 -60.64
N LEU A 200 42.27 0.38 -59.84
CA LEU A 200 43.29 -0.62 -60.14
C LEU A 200 42.96 -1.43 -61.40
N ILE A 201 41.68 -1.75 -61.66
CA ILE A 201 41.23 -2.36 -62.92
C ILE A 201 41.38 -1.38 -64.09
N ALA A 202 41.00 -0.11 -63.94
CA ALA A 202 41.05 0.87 -65.03
C ALA A 202 42.48 1.29 -65.42
N GLU A 203 43.43 1.24 -64.49
CA GLU A 203 44.85 1.51 -64.75
C GLU A 203 45.59 0.34 -65.42
N ASN A 204 44.98 -0.86 -65.50
CA ASN A 204 45.65 -2.06 -66.00
C ASN A 204 44.72 -2.86 -66.93
N ASP A 205 44.93 -2.75 -68.24
CA ASP A 205 44.15 -3.44 -69.29
C ASP A 205 44.17 -4.98 -69.19
N TYR A 206 45.15 -5.54 -68.49
CA TYR A 206 45.36 -6.99 -68.35
C TYR A 206 44.68 -7.61 -67.12
N LEU A 207 44.09 -6.79 -66.24
CA LEU A 207 43.37 -7.30 -65.08
C LEU A 207 41.95 -7.71 -65.47
N PRO A 208 41.37 -8.71 -64.79
CA PRO A 208 40.00 -9.11 -65.06
C PRO A 208 39.05 -7.91 -64.92
N SER A 209 38.39 -7.56 -66.02
CA SER A 209 37.41 -6.44 -66.08
C SER A 209 36.16 -6.70 -65.24
N THR A 210 35.97 -7.94 -64.83
CA THR A 210 34.86 -8.41 -64.01
C THR A 210 35.33 -8.55 -62.55
N MET A 211 34.60 -7.91 -61.63
CA MET A 211 34.80 -8.09 -60.19
C MET A 211 34.35 -9.50 -59.82
N TYR A 212 35.29 -10.46 -59.81
CA TYR A 212 34.99 -11.85 -59.49
C TYR A 212 34.85 -12.03 -57.99
N ARG A 213 33.71 -12.59 -57.58
CA ARG A 213 33.44 -12.99 -56.21
C ARG A 213 34.27 -14.22 -55.87
N SER A 214 34.97 -14.18 -54.73
CA SER A 214 35.76 -15.31 -54.23
C SER A 214 34.94 -16.61 -54.21
N GLY A 215 35.28 -17.57 -55.09
CA GLY A 215 34.67 -18.91 -55.13
C GLY A 215 34.50 -19.56 -56.51
N ASP A 216 34.40 -18.79 -57.59
CA ASP A 216 34.31 -19.38 -58.94
C ASP A 216 35.70 -19.67 -59.54
N ASN A 217 35.81 -20.81 -60.21
CA ASN A 217 37.02 -21.40 -60.78
C ASN A 217 37.98 -20.37 -61.41
N ARG A 218 39.11 -20.16 -60.73
CA ARG A 218 40.21 -19.30 -61.17
C ARG A 218 41.06 -19.98 -62.27
N VAL A 219 41.83 -19.15 -62.98
CA VAL A 219 43.06 -19.48 -63.72
C VAL A 219 42.93 -19.88 -65.21
N MET A 220 42.03 -19.29 -66.01
CA MET A 220 42.09 -19.51 -67.47
C MET A 220 42.94 -18.49 -68.25
N THR A 221 42.88 -17.19 -67.91
CA THR A 221 43.58 -16.16 -68.70
C THR A 221 45.10 -16.20 -68.52
N GLY A 222 45.59 -16.21 -67.28
CA GLY A 222 47.03 -16.35 -67.02
C GLY A 222 47.61 -17.70 -67.48
N ALA A 223 46.80 -18.77 -67.46
CA ALA A 223 47.21 -20.08 -67.97
C ALA A 223 47.31 -20.13 -69.51
N MET A 224 46.38 -19.46 -70.21
CA MET A 224 46.41 -19.31 -71.67
C MET A 224 47.60 -18.47 -72.13
N GLU A 225 47.89 -17.37 -71.45
CA GLU A 225 49.05 -16.51 -71.77
C GLU A 225 50.39 -17.21 -71.47
N ASP A 226 50.48 -17.96 -70.36
CA ASP A 226 51.62 -18.84 -70.05
C ASP A 226 51.80 -19.96 -71.09
N GLU A 227 50.70 -20.51 -71.59
CA GLU A 227 50.72 -21.54 -72.64
C GLU A 227 51.18 -20.95 -73.97
N ASP A 228 50.68 -19.77 -74.34
CA ASP A 228 51.11 -19.04 -75.54
C ASP A 228 52.56 -18.58 -75.49
N PHE A 229 53.06 -18.16 -74.32
CA PHE A 229 54.48 -17.86 -74.10
C PHE A 229 55.31 -19.13 -74.26
N ARG A 230 54.92 -20.24 -73.62
CA ARG A 230 55.60 -21.53 -73.74
C ARG A 230 55.65 -22.02 -75.19
N ASN A 231 54.55 -21.90 -75.93
CA ASN A 231 54.47 -22.26 -77.34
C ASN A 231 55.38 -21.38 -78.21
N SER A 232 55.39 -20.06 -77.97
CA SER A 232 56.26 -19.12 -78.70
C SER A 232 57.74 -19.37 -78.43
N LYS A 233 58.09 -19.68 -77.17
CA LYS A 233 59.45 -20.04 -76.76
C LYS A 233 59.89 -21.38 -77.37
N ALA A 234 58.99 -22.36 -77.46
CA ALA A 234 59.26 -23.62 -78.14
C ALA A 234 59.51 -23.42 -79.65
N GLN A 235 58.76 -22.53 -80.30
CA GLN A 235 59.01 -22.16 -81.70
C GLN A 235 60.37 -21.48 -81.90
N LEU A 236 60.75 -20.55 -81.00
CA LEU A 236 62.08 -19.94 -81.03
C LEU A 236 63.19 -21.00 -80.94
N MET A 237 63.11 -21.91 -79.97
CA MET A 237 64.09 -23.00 -79.82
C MET A 237 64.19 -23.89 -81.07
N LYS A 238 63.06 -24.11 -81.77
CA LYS A 238 63.05 -24.85 -83.03
C LYS A 238 63.84 -24.11 -84.12
N PHE A 239 63.56 -22.82 -84.33
CA PHE A 239 64.29 -22.02 -85.33
C PHE A 239 65.77 -21.84 -84.99
N GLU A 240 66.12 -21.73 -83.70
CA GLU A 240 67.52 -21.73 -83.24
C GLU A 240 68.25 -23.02 -83.62
N LYS A 241 67.60 -24.17 -83.40
CA LYS A 241 68.13 -25.47 -83.79
C LYS A 241 68.28 -25.60 -85.30
N ASP A 242 67.23 -25.25 -86.06
CA ASP A 242 67.22 -25.33 -87.52
C ASP A 242 68.30 -24.41 -88.13
N GLU A 243 68.51 -23.21 -87.56
CA GLU A 243 69.60 -22.30 -87.97
C GLU A 243 70.97 -22.93 -87.72
N GLN A 244 71.20 -23.53 -86.55
CA GLN A 244 72.47 -24.17 -86.22
C GLN A 244 72.79 -25.34 -87.15
N GLU A 245 71.82 -26.23 -87.38
CA GLU A 245 71.98 -27.39 -88.27
C GLU A 245 72.23 -26.93 -89.72
N LEU A 246 71.45 -25.97 -90.22
CA LEU A 246 71.62 -25.44 -91.57
C LEU A 246 72.92 -24.64 -91.73
N ALA A 247 73.32 -23.85 -90.72
CA ALA A 247 74.57 -23.09 -90.74
C ALA A 247 75.80 -24.02 -90.82
N ALA A 248 75.79 -25.10 -90.03
CA ALA A 248 76.84 -26.12 -90.07
C ALA A 248 76.92 -26.75 -91.47
N TYR A 249 75.77 -27.08 -92.05
CA TYR A 249 75.67 -27.68 -93.38
C TYR A 249 76.13 -26.73 -94.51
N VAL A 250 75.68 -25.47 -94.51
CA VAL A 250 76.11 -24.45 -95.48
C VAL A 250 77.62 -24.20 -95.38
N ALA A 251 78.18 -24.15 -94.17
CA ALA A 251 79.62 -23.95 -93.97
C ALA A 251 80.46 -25.12 -94.51
N GLU A 252 79.96 -26.35 -94.43
CA GLU A 252 80.60 -27.54 -95.01
C GLU A 252 80.61 -27.45 -96.55
N ILE A 253 79.46 -27.18 -97.16
CA ILE A 253 79.28 -27.05 -98.62
C ILE A 253 80.10 -25.91 -99.22
N GLN A 254 80.21 -24.78 -98.52
CA GLN A 254 81.01 -23.64 -98.97
C GLN A 254 82.51 -23.94 -98.99
N ARG A 255 83.01 -24.85 -98.14
CA ARG A 255 84.43 -25.20 -98.05
C ARG A 255 84.86 -26.25 -99.07
N LEU A 256 83.94 -27.06 -99.58
CA LEU A 256 84.25 -28.09 -100.56
C LEU A 256 84.59 -27.45 -101.91
N PRO A 257 85.74 -27.80 -102.54
CA PRO A 257 86.02 -27.39 -103.91
C PRO A 257 85.02 -28.03 -104.89
N ASP A 258 84.80 -27.38 -106.04
CA ASP A 258 83.71 -27.70 -106.96
C ASP A 258 83.74 -29.16 -107.47
N ASP A 259 84.91 -29.77 -107.57
CA ASP A 259 85.09 -31.18 -107.91
C ASP A 259 84.55 -32.13 -106.84
N LYS A 260 84.87 -31.88 -105.56
CA LYS A 260 84.39 -32.69 -104.42
C LYS A 260 82.94 -32.41 -104.07
N LEU A 261 82.48 -31.20 -104.32
CA LEU A 261 81.08 -30.80 -104.14
C LEU A 261 80.17 -31.65 -105.04
N MET A 262 80.63 -32.01 -106.23
CA MET A 262 79.88 -32.79 -107.22
C MET A 262 79.70 -34.25 -106.79
N ASP A 263 80.73 -34.84 -106.17
CA ASP A 263 80.62 -36.16 -105.53
C ASP A 263 79.69 -36.12 -104.30
N TYR A 264 79.76 -35.04 -103.51
CA TYR A 264 78.94 -34.89 -102.31
C TYR A 264 77.45 -34.73 -102.65
N VAL A 265 77.12 -33.89 -103.64
CA VAL A 265 75.75 -33.67 -104.15
C VAL A 265 75.11 -34.96 -104.64
N THR A 266 75.90 -35.85 -105.26
CA THR A 266 75.38 -37.10 -105.83
C THR A 266 75.11 -38.16 -104.77
N ASN A 267 75.82 -38.11 -103.64
CA ASN A 267 75.79 -39.14 -102.59
C ASN A 267 75.07 -38.71 -101.30
N SER A 268 74.63 -37.44 -101.18
CA SER A 268 74.04 -36.91 -99.95
C SER A 268 72.52 -36.80 -100.04
N ASP A 269 71.81 -37.58 -99.21
CA ASP A 269 70.34 -37.58 -99.14
C ASP A 269 69.74 -36.27 -98.61
N LEU A 270 70.52 -35.49 -97.85
CA LEU A 270 70.11 -34.18 -97.32
C LEU A 270 69.83 -33.15 -98.43
N LEU A 271 70.52 -33.24 -99.57
CA LEU A 271 70.32 -32.32 -100.68
C LEU A 271 69.03 -32.62 -101.47
N ASN A 272 68.58 -33.89 -101.44
CA ASN A 272 67.42 -34.39 -102.19
C ASN A 272 66.09 -33.90 -101.61
N ALA A 273 66.03 -33.58 -100.32
CA ALA A 273 64.77 -33.26 -99.65
C ALA A 273 64.38 -31.77 -99.76
N GLU A 274 65.33 -30.86 -100.03
CA GLU A 274 65.11 -29.44 -99.73
C GLU A 274 65.35 -28.45 -100.88
N ILE A 275 65.97 -28.87 -101.99
CA ILE A 275 66.40 -27.92 -103.03
C ILE A 275 66.08 -28.45 -104.43
N LEU A 276 65.06 -27.86 -105.07
CA LEU A 276 64.71 -28.12 -106.49
C LEU A 276 65.88 -27.95 -107.47
N ALA A 277 66.87 -27.11 -107.13
CA ALA A 277 68.07 -26.91 -107.93
C ALA A 277 69.04 -28.11 -107.89
N ALA A 278 68.95 -28.99 -106.87
CA ALA A 278 69.78 -30.19 -106.76
C ALA A 278 69.48 -31.20 -107.88
N ASP A 279 68.21 -31.33 -108.29
CA ASP A 279 67.80 -32.24 -109.36
C ASP A 279 68.32 -31.83 -110.74
N SER A 280 68.30 -30.53 -111.05
CA SER A 280 68.86 -29.99 -112.30
C SER A 280 70.37 -30.22 -112.35
N LEU A 281 71.05 -29.90 -111.24
CA LEU A 281 72.49 -30.07 -111.09
C LEU A 281 72.91 -31.53 -111.29
N ARG A 282 72.15 -32.47 -110.70
CA ARG A 282 72.37 -33.91 -110.86
C ARG A 282 72.22 -34.38 -112.30
N LYS A 283 71.19 -33.92 -113.01
CA LYS A 283 70.98 -34.26 -114.43
C LYS A 283 72.10 -33.74 -115.31
N THR A 284 72.45 -32.46 -115.15
CA THR A 284 73.56 -31.85 -115.91
C THR A 284 74.88 -32.58 -115.60
N TYR A 285 75.10 -33.03 -114.36
CA TYR A 285 76.29 -33.80 -113.99
C TYR A 285 76.32 -35.17 -114.65
N GLN A 286 75.20 -35.89 -114.68
CA GLN A 286 75.08 -37.17 -115.36
C GLN A 286 75.37 -37.04 -116.86
N GLU A 287 74.82 -36.02 -117.52
CA GLU A 287 75.09 -35.72 -118.94
C GLU A 287 76.57 -35.41 -119.18
N TYR A 288 77.21 -34.61 -118.30
CA TYR A 288 78.64 -34.34 -118.37
C TYR A 288 79.46 -35.63 -118.27
N MET A 289 79.16 -36.49 -117.29
CA MET A 289 79.88 -37.74 -117.08
C MET A 289 79.72 -38.71 -118.26
N GLU A 290 78.55 -38.74 -118.89
CA GLU A 290 78.31 -39.55 -120.09
C GLU A 290 79.16 -39.05 -121.27
N LYS A 291 79.22 -37.74 -121.50
CA LYS A 291 80.05 -37.14 -122.56
C LYS A 291 81.54 -37.23 -122.29
N ASP A 292 81.97 -37.11 -121.03
CA ASP A 292 83.35 -37.31 -120.63
C ASP A 292 83.79 -38.77 -120.86
N LYS A 293 82.92 -39.73 -120.54
CA LYS A 293 83.15 -41.15 -120.83
C LYS A 293 83.21 -41.44 -122.33
N GLU A 294 82.30 -40.86 -123.12
CA GLU A 294 82.28 -40.96 -124.58
C GLU A 294 83.61 -40.42 -125.17
N ARG A 295 84.11 -39.30 -124.64
CA ARG A 295 85.43 -38.75 -124.99
C ARG A 295 86.56 -39.72 -124.66
N GLU A 296 86.62 -40.28 -123.46
CA GLU A 296 87.68 -41.23 -123.09
C GLU A 296 87.65 -42.50 -123.94
N THR A 297 86.46 -42.99 -124.33
CA THR A 297 86.35 -44.11 -125.30
C THR A 297 86.83 -43.77 -126.71
N LEU A 298 86.66 -42.53 -127.19
CA LEU A 298 87.19 -42.13 -128.50
C LEU A 298 88.71 -41.92 -128.46
N LYS A 299 89.24 -41.48 -127.32
CA LYS A 299 90.68 -41.35 -127.07
C LYS A 299 91.38 -42.71 -127.09
N SER A 300 90.75 -43.76 -126.56
CA SER A 300 91.28 -45.13 -126.62
C SER A 300 91.24 -45.75 -128.02
N GLN A 301 90.48 -45.18 -128.96
CA GLN A 301 90.45 -45.58 -130.38
C GLN A 301 91.53 -44.87 -131.24
N ASN A 302 92.54 -44.24 -130.62
CA ASN A 302 93.64 -43.51 -131.29
C ASN A 302 93.21 -42.32 -132.18
N LEU A 303 92.02 -41.74 -131.97
CA LEU A 303 91.66 -40.48 -132.62
C LEU A 303 92.44 -39.31 -131.99
N GLY A 304 93.24 -38.63 -132.79
CA GLY A 304 94.06 -37.49 -132.35
C GLY A 304 93.23 -36.30 -131.82
N PRO A 305 93.80 -35.46 -130.95
CA PRO A 305 93.08 -34.39 -130.24
C PRO A 305 92.47 -33.30 -131.14
N LYS A 306 92.88 -33.22 -132.41
CA LYS A 306 92.34 -32.27 -133.40
C LYS A 306 91.24 -32.86 -134.29
N HIS A 307 90.78 -34.09 -134.03
CA HIS A 307 89.73 -34.72 -134.82
C HIS A 307 88.38 -34.02 -134.59
N PRO A 308 87.59 -33.73 -135.64
CA PRO A 308 86.36 -32.95 -135.53
C PRO A 308 85.38 -33.43 -134.45
N LYS A 309 85.22 -34.75 -134.29
CA LYS A 309 84.37 -35.36 -133.23
C LYS A 309 84.92 -35.17 -131.81
N MET A 310 86.25 -35.21 -131.61
CA MET A 310 86.87 -34.99 -130.29
C MET A 310 86.76 -33.52 -129.88
N VAL A 311 86.95 -32.60 -130.82
CA VAL A 311 86.78 -31.16 -130.58
C VAL A 311 85.33 -30.85 -130.26
N ALA A 312 84.36 -31.42 -131.01
CA ALA A 312 82.94 -31.24 -130.73
C ALA A 312 82.55 -31.77 -129.33
N LEU A 313 83.04 -32.95 -128.94
CA LEU A 313 82.79 -33.51 -127.60
C LEU A 313 83.45 -32.69 -126.49
N GLN A 314 84.69 -32.24 -126.70
CA GLN A 314 85.39 -31.39 -125.75
C GLN A 314 84.65 -30.07 -125.55
N GLU A 315 84.14 -29.48 -126.63
CA GLU A 315 83.36 -28.24 -126.55
C GLU A 315 82.04 -28.47 -125.80
N THR A 316 81.33 -29.58 -126.08
CA THR A 316 80.11 -29.93 -125.31
C THR A 316 80.40 -30.21 -123.84
N ALA A 317 81.51 -30.88 -123.51
CA ALA A 317 81.92 -31.14 -122.14
C ALA A 317 82.31 -29.83 -121.41
N ASN A 318 82.97 -28.90 -122.10
CA ASN A 318 83.28 -27.58 -121.58
C ASN A 318 82.01 -26.77 -121.29
N ILE A 319 81.04 -26.78 -122.21
CA ILE A 319 79.72 -26.13 -122.03
C ILE A 319 78.99 -26.72 -120.81
N LEU A 320 78.95 -28.05 -120.69
CA LEU A 320 78.32 -28.72 -119.56
C LEU A 320 79.06 -28.43 -118.25
N LYS A 321 80.38 -28.36 -118.25
CA LYS A 321 81.19 -27.98 -117.08
C LYS A 321 80.95 -26.54 -116.65
N GLU A 322 80.80 -25.62 -117.61
CA GLU A 322 80.46 -24.22 -117.33
C GLU A 322 79.01 -24.08 -116.82
N LYS A 323 78.08 -24.89 -117.34
CA LYS A 323 76.71 -24.98 -116.84
C LYS A 323 76.68 -25.50 -115.39
N LEU A 324 77.48 -26.53 -115.09
CA LEU A 324 77.62 -27.11 -113.76
C LEU A 324 78.21 -26.13 -112.75
N SER A 325 79.27 -25.39 -113.10
CA SER A 325 79.83 -24.39 -112.18
C SER A 325 78.83 -23.27 -111.88
N LYS A 326 78.03 -22.84 -112.86
CA LYS A 326 76.93 -21.88 -112.64
C LYS A 326 75.83 -22.45 -111.74
N GLU A 327 75.43 -23.71 -111.94
CA GLU A 327 74.44 -24.37 -111.10
C GLU A 327 74.95 -24.60 -109.66
N LEU A 328 76.23 -24.93 -109.45
CA LEU A 328 76.85 -25.04 -108.12
C LEU A 328 76.91 -23.70 -107.38
N VAL A 329 77.24 -22.61 -108.09
CA VAL A 329 77.18 -21.25 -107.53
C VAL A 329 75.74 -20.90 -107.14
N GLY A 330 74.77 -21.25 -108.00
CA GLY A 330 73.35 -21.12 -107.69
C GLY A 330 72.93 -21.91 -106.45
N LEU A 331 73.41 -23.15 -106.29
CA LEU A 331 73.16 -23.99 -105.12
C LEU A 331 73.70 -23.35 -103.84
N ARG A 332 74.97 -22.94 -103.83
CA ARG A 332 75.60 -22.25 -102.69
C ARG A 332 74.85 -20.96 -102.34
N SER A 333 74.43 -20.19 -103.33
CA SER A 333 73.61 -18.99 -103.12
C SER A 333 72.25 -19.33 -102.54
N SER A 334 71.56 -20.37 -103.04
CA SER A 334 70.22 -20.75 -102.58
C SER A 334 70.24 -21.23 -101.13
N LEU A 335 71.27 -21.99 -100.74
CA LEU A 335 71.52 -22.43 -99.37
C LEU A 335 71.80 -21.24 -98.44
N LYS A 336 72.62 -20.29 -98.87
CA LYS A 336 72.89 -19.07 -98.11
C LYS A 336 71.62 -18.25 -97.89
N SER A 337 70.80 -18.05 -98.93
CA SER A 337 69.51 -17.36 -98.81
C SER A 337 68.54 -18.10 -97.87
N LYS A 338 68.56 -19.44 -97.87
CA LYS A 338 67.75 -20.23 -96.93
C LYS A 338 68.20 -20.04 -95.48
N LEU A 339 69.52 -20.03 -95.24
CA LEU A 339 70.07 -19.74 -93.91
C LEU A 339 69.68 -18.33 -93.43
N GLU A 340 69.78 -17.32 -94.30
CA GLU A 340 69.36 -15.96 -93.99
C GLU A 340 67.85 -15.87 -93.65
N MET A 341 66.99 -16.64 -94.36
CA MET A 341 65.56 -16.71 -94.04
C MET A 341 65.26 -17.36 -92.69
N VAL A 342 65.97 -18.43 -92.33
CA VAL A 342 65.82 -19.10 -91.02
C VAL A 342 66.32 -18.18 -89.89
N ALA A 343 67.47 -17.54 -90.07
CA ALA A 343 68.01 -16.56 -89.12
C ALA A 343 67.06 -15.36 -88.91
N ALA A 344 66.48 -14.83 -90.00
CA ALA A 344 65.47 -13.77 -89.91
C ALA A 344 64.21 -14.22 -89.16
N SER A 345 63.78 -15.47 -89.37
CA SER A 345 62.65 -16.07 -88.65
C SER A 345 62.97 -16.24 -87.16
N ARG A 346 64.19 -16.69 -86.81
CA ARG A 346 64.67 -16.76 -85.42
C ARG A 346 64.62 -15.39 -84.74
N MET A 347 65.21 -14.36 -85.34
CA MET A 347 65.20 -13.00 -84.77
C MET A 347 63.77 -12.44 -84.60
N LYS A 348 62.85 -12.76 -85.51
CA LYS A 348 61.43 -12.40 -85.36
C LYS A 348 60.82 -13.06 -84.12
N TRP A 349 61.02 -14.37 -83.95
CA TRP A 349 60.51 -15.10 -82.79
C TRP A 349 61.17 -14.68 -81.48
N GLU A 350 62.44 -14.33 -81.50
CA GLU A 350 63.17 -13.78 -80.35
C GLU A 350 62.52 -12.48 -79.85
N LYS A 351 62.19 -11.56 -80.77
CA LYS A 351 61.44 -10.34 -80.43
C LYS A 351 60.05 -10.62 -79.86
N ILE A 352 59.32 -11.58 -80.45
CA ILE A 352 57.98 -11.97 -79.97
C ILE A 352 58.06 -12.54 -78.55
N VAL A 353 59.03 -13.42 -78.28
CA VAL A 353 59.23 -14.03 -76.95
C VAL A 353 59.64 -12.98 -75.93
N ALA A 354 60.57 -12.08 -76.27
CA ALA A 354 61.01 -11.01 -75.37
C ALA A 354 59.86 -10.07 -74.98
N GLN A 355 59.03 -9.69 -75.95
CA GLN A 355 57.85 -8.85 -75.69
C GLN A 355 56.83 -9.58 -74.79
N LYS A 356 56.51 -10.84 -75.11
CA LYS A 356 55.61 -11.65 -74.27
C LYS A 356 56.15 -11.87 -72.84
N GLU A 357 57.48 -11.99 -72.67
CA GLU A 357 58.10 -12.15 -71.35
C GLU A 357 57.98 -10.87 -70.50
N GLU A 358 58.10 -9.70 -71.13
CA GLU A 358 57.89 -8.40 -70.49
C GLU A 358 56.41 -8.23 -70.07
N ASP A 359 55.48 -8.51 -70.99
CA ASP A 359 54.04 -8.46 -70.72
C ASP A 359 53.66 -9.40 -69.55
N LEU A 360 54.19 -10.63 -69.53
CA LEU A 360 53.95 -11.59 -68.46
C LEU A 360 54.53 -11.14 -67.11
N ARG A 361 55.72 -10.52 -67.09
CA ARG A 361 56.32 -9.96 -65.87
C ARG A 361 55.44 -8.85 -65.27
N HIS A 362 54.91 -7.96 -66.11
CA HIS A 362 54.00 -6.91 -65.67
C HIS A 362 52.69 -7.49 -65.11
N HIS A 363 52.15 -8.54 -65.74
CA HIS A 363 50.96 -9.25 -65.26
C HIS A 363 51.19 -9.90 -63.88
N VAL A 364 52.25 -10.70 -63.74
CA VAL A 364 52.54 -11.46 -62.51
C VAL A 364 52.80 -10.54 -61.31
N MET A 365 53.45 -9.38 -61.48
CA MET A 365 53.71 -8.46 -60.37
C MET A 365 52.47 -7.75 -59.83
N LYS A 366 51.42 -7.55 -60.65
CA LYS A 366 50.22 -6.79 -60.27
C LYS A 366 49.08 -7.66 -59.74
N MET A 367 49.07 -8.95 -60.08
CA MET A 367 48.05 -9.91 -59.63
C MET A 367 47.92 -10.04 -58.10
N PRO A 368 49.00 -10.13 -57.29
CA PRO A 368 48.88 -10.23 -55.84
C PRO A 368 48.20 -9.00 -55.20
N VAL A 369 48.47 -7.81 -55.73
CA VAL A 369 47.85 -6.55 -55.26
C VAL A 369 46.37 -6.53 -55.60
N TYR A 370 45.99 -6.93 -56.83
CA TYR A 370 44.60 -7.10 -57.22
C TYR A 370 43.87 -8.08 -56.29
N GLU A 371 44.46 -9.26 -56.04
CA GLU A 371 43.86 -10.27 -55.17
C GLU A 371 43.71 -9.79 -53.72
N GLN A 372 44.64 -8.99 -53.22
CA GLN A 372 44.52 -8.41 -51.88
C GLN A 372 43.39 -7.38 -51.83
N THR A 373 43.37 -6.41 -52.76
CA THR A 373 42.33 -5.37 -52.79
C THR A 373 40.94 -5.95 -53.04
N SER A 374 40.84 -6.98 -53.88
CA SER A 374 39.59 -7.73 -54.09
C SER A 374 39.13 -8.44 -52.82
N ARG A 375 40.04 -9.08 -52.05
CA ARG A 375 39.70 -9.68 -50.76
C ARG A 375 39.26 -8.65 -49.71
N GLU A 376 39.92 -7.49 -49.65
CA GLU A 376 39.53 -6.40 -48.75
C GLU A 376 38.14 -5.86 -49.08
N TYR A 377 37.83 -5.70 -50.37
CA TYR A 377 36.49 -5.33 -50.83
C TYR A 377 35.44 -6.39 -50.49
N ASP A 378 35.71 -7.67 -50.77
CA ASP A 378 34.80 -8.77 -50.46
C ASP A 378 34.53 -8.87 -48.95
N THR A 379 35.56 -8.67 -48.12
CA THR A 379 35.44 -8.67 -46.66
C THR A 379 34.60 -7.50 -46.17
N ALA A 380 34.85 -6.29 -46.67
CA ALA A 380 34.05 -5.12 -46.32
C ALA A 380 32.59 -5.28 -46.75
N LEU A 381 32.33 -5.88 -47.91
CA LEU A 381 31.00 -6.18 -48.43
C LEU A 381 30.27 -7.24 -47.58
N ASP A 382 30.97 -8.26 -47.11
CA ASP A 382 30.40 -9.28 -46.21
C ASP A 382 30.06 -8.69 -44.83
N GLN A 383 30.94 -7.86 -44.28
CA GLN A 383 30.66 -7.07 -43.07
C GLN A 383 29.44 -6.17 -43.26
N LEU A 384 29.32 -5.48 -44.40
CA LEU A 384 28.15 -4.66 -44.70
C LEU A 384 26.87 -5.51 -44.78
N LYS A 385 26.90 -6.66 -45.45
CA LYS A 385 25.73 -7.57 -45.52
C LYS A 385 25.30 -8.09 -44.16
N THR A 386 26.27 -8.47 -43.33
CA THR A 386 25.98 -8.96 -41.97
C THR A 386 25.43 -7.83 -41.08
N LEU A 387 25.96 -6.61 -41.19
CA LEU A 387 25.45 -5.43 -40.50
C LEU A 387 24.05 -5.04 -40.99
N ASP A 388 23.79 -5.05 -42.30
CA ASP A 388 22.47 -4.78 -42.89
C ASP A 388 21.43 -5.82 -42.43
N ALA A 389 21.79 -7.10 -42.39
CA ALA A 389 20.91 -8.15 -41.86
C ALA A 389 20.58 -7.93 -40.37
N ARG A 390 21.58 -7.58 -39.54
CA ARG A 390 21.38 -7.25 -38.12
C ARG A 390 20.55 -5.98 -37.93
N TYR A 391 20.81 -4.95 -38.72
CA TYR A 391 20.06 -3.70 -38.75
C TYR A 391 18.57 -3.95 -39.07
N LYS A 392 18.29 -4.77 -40.09
CA LYS A 392 16.92 -5.16 -40.47
C LYS A 392 16.22 -5.95 -39.35
N ASP A 393 16.89 -6.90 -38.71
CA ASP A 393 16.32 -7.65 -37.57
C ASP A 393 16.03 -6.72 -36.38
N GLU A 394 16.97 -5.84 -36.04
CA GLU A 394 16.82 -4.92 -34.90
C GLU A 394 15.71 -3.88 -35.16
N ILE A 395 15.63 -3.31 -36.37
CA ILE A 395 14.50 -2.44 -36.73
C ILE A 395 13.17 -3.18 -36.68
N ALA A 396 13.10 -4.42 -37.19
CA ALA A 396 11.88 -5.22 -37.11
C ALA A 396 11.46 -5.43 -35.66
N ARG A 397 12.41 -5.76 -34.76
CA ARG A 397 12.16 -5.90 -33.31
C ARG A 397 11.70 -4.60 -32.66
N LEU A 398 12.38 -3.48 -32.95
CA LEU A 398 12.07 -2.16 -32.37
C LEU A 398 10.71 -1.64 -32.84
N ARG A 399 10.31 -1.92 -34.09
CA ARG A 399 9.02 -1.48 -34.67
C ARG A 399 7.81 -2.28 -34.19
N VAL A 400 7.96 -3.47 -33.60
CA VAL A 400 6.82 -4.22 -33.04
C VAL A 400 6.23 -3.40 -31.88
N PRO A 401 4.98 -2.91 -32.01
CA PRO A 401 4.33 -2.15 -30.95
C PRO A 401 4.21 -3.02 -29.69
N ARG A 402 4.55 -2.45 -28.53
CA ARG A 402 4.31 -3.08 -27.24
C ARG A 402 3.52 -2.13 -26.37
N GLU A 403 2.61 -2.70 -25.59
CA GLU A 403 1.93 -1.93 -24.58
C GLU A 403 2.89 -1.63 -23.42
N SER A 404 3.11 -0.34 -23.16
CA SER A 404 3.94 0.13 -22.06
C SER A 404 3.29 -0.13 -20.69
N ILE A 405 1.96 -0.20 -20.67
CA ILE A 405 1.16 -0.64 -19.53
C ILE A 405 0.08 -1.63 -19.98
N GLU A 406 -0.27 -2.57 -19.11
CA GLU A 406 -1.38 -3.50 -19.31
C GLU A 406 -2.44 -3.24 -18.24
N MET A 407 -3.65 -2.84 -18.67
CA MET A 407 -4.75 -2.53 -17.76
C MET A 407 -5.43 -3.83 -17.30
N TYR A 408 -5.55 -4.04 -15.99
CA TYR A 408 -6.22 -5.20 -15.40
C TYR A 408 -7.64 -4.82 -14.95
N ASP A 409 -7.76 -3.75 -14.17
CA ASP A 409 -9.05 -3.24 -13.69
C ASP A 409 -9.21 -1.77 -14.09
N ASN A 410 -10.26 -1.50 -14.86
CA ASN A 410 -10.74 -0.14 -15.10
C ASN A 410 -11.47 0.39 -13.86
N PRO A 411 -11.38 1.69 -13.57
CA PRO A 411 -12.03 2.27 -12.41
C PRO A 411 -13.56 2.22 -12.58
N LEU A 412 -14.23 1.58 -11.63
CA LEU A 412 -15.69 1.56 -11.55
C LEU A 412 -16.20 2.89 -10.97
N LEU A 413 -17.43 3.26 -11.34
CA LEU A 413 -18.10 4.42 -10.74
C LEU A 413 -18.45 4.06 -9.28
N PRO A 414 -17.90 4.78 -8.28
CA PRO A 414 -18.18 4.46 -6.89
C PRO A 414 -19.64 4.77 -6.55
N SER A 415 -20.38 3.75 -6.10
CA SER A 415 -21.79 3.84 -5.75
C SER A 415 -22.04 4.41 -4.35
N ALA A 416 -21.03 4.42 -3.49
CA ALA A 416 -21.10 4.91 -2.12
C ALA A 416 -19.84 5.71 -1.75
N PRO A 417 -19.94 6.70 -0.84
CA PRO A 417 -18.79 7.45 -0.37
C PRO A 417 -17.85 6.56 0.44
N TYR A 418 -16.54 6.76 0.26
CA TYR A 418 -15.49 6.12 1.04
C TYR A 418 -15.25 6.83 2.37
N LYS A 419 -15.49 8.15 2.42
CA LYS A 419 -15.48 8.94 3.66
C LYS A 419 -16.72 9.82 3.75
N PRO A 420 -17.21 10.11 4.97
CA PRO A 420 -16.72 9.60 6.25
C PRO A 420 -17.11 8.14 6.50
N ASP A 421 -16.29 7.41 7.26
CA ASP A 421 -16.62 6.06 7.72
C ASP A 421 -17.60 6.17 8.89
N VAL A 422 -18.90 6.02 8.57
CA VAL A 422 -19.98 6.20 9.54
C VAL A 422 -19.82 5.26 10.73
N THR A 423 -19.42 4.01 10.47
CA THR A 423 -19.19 3.00 11.48
C THR A 423 -18.06 3.38 12.43
N LEU A 424 -16.92 3.82 11.89
CA LEU A 424 -15.77 4.22 12.71
C LEU A 424 -16.09 5.48 13.55
N ASN A 425 -16.67 6.51 12.94
CA ASN A 425 -17.01 7.75 13.64
C ASN A 425 -18.04 7.52 14.75
N LEU A 426 -19.04 6.67 14.49
CA LEU A 426 -20.04 6.32 15.50
C LEU A 426 -19.43 5.48 16.64
N ALA A 427 -18.50 4.57 16.33
CA ALA A 427 -17.76 3.81 17.35
C ALA A 427 -16.91 4.73 18.24
N VAL A 428 -16.17 5.67 17.64
CA VAL A 428 -15.41 6.70 18.38
C VAL A 428 -16.34 7.56 19.23
N GLY A 429 -17.48 8.00 18.66
CA GLY A 429 -18.50 8.76 19.38
C GLY A 429 -19.11 7.99 20.55
N ALA A 430 -19.37 6.70 20.39
CA ALA A 430 -19.92 5.83 21.44
C ALA A 430 -18.92 5.69 22.61
N VAL A 431 -17.64 5.43 22.31
CA VAL A 431 -16.59 5.34 23.34
C VAL A 431 -16.43 6.68 24.06
N ALA A 432 -16.35 7.79 23.32
CA ALA A 432 -16.23 9.12 23.90
C ALA A 432 -17.45 9.49 24.76
N GLY A 433 -18.67 9.18 24.29
CA GLY A 433 -19.91 9.42 25.01
C GLY A 433 -20.02 8.63 26.31
N LEU A 434 -19.56 7.38 26.33
CA LEU A 434 -19.55 6.56 27.53
C LEU A 434 -18.55 7.08 28.55
N LEU A 435 -17.33 7.43 28.12
CA LEU A 435 -16.31 8.01 28.99
C LEU A 435 -16.77 9.35 29.59
N LEU A 436 -17.35 10.24 28.77
CA LEU A 436 -17.89 11.51 29.25
C LEU A 436 -19.09 11.31 30.18
N GLY A 437 -19.98 10.37 29.87
CA GLY A 437 -21.13 10.05 30.72
C GLY A 437 -20.71 9.53 32.09
N VAL A 438 -19.78 8.58 32.13
CA VAL A 438 -19.20 8.06 33.38
C VAL A 438 -18.47 9.16 34.15
N GLY A 439 -17.64 9.95 33.47
CA GLY A 439 -16.92 11.08 34.07
C GLY A 439 -17.88 12.10 34.71
N LEU A 440 -18.97 12.45 34.02
CA LEU A 440 -19.97 13.37 34.56
C LEU A 440 -20.73 12.76 35.74
N ALA A 441 -21.10 11.48 35.68
CA ALA A 441 -21.76 10.80 36.79
C ALA A 441 -20.90 10.77 38.06
N LEU A 442 -19.60 10.49 37.92
CA LEU A 442 -18.65 10.54 39.03
C LEU A 442 -18.45 11.96 39.56
N LEU A 443 -18.39 12.97 38.68
CA LEU A 443 -18.28 14.37 39.08
C LEU A 443 -19.51 14.82 39.88
N LEU A 444 -20.72 14.50 39.40
CA LEU A 444 -21.96 14.82 40.09
C LEU A 444 -22.05 14.12 41.45
N GLU A 445 -21.56 12.89 41.55
CA GLU A 445 -21.49 12.18 42.83
C GLU A 445 -20.46 12.80 43.77
N PHE A 446 -19.32 13.23 43.25
CA PHE A 446 -18.29 13.90 44.05
C PHE A 446 -18.78 15.23 44.62
N MET A 447 -19.61 15.96 43.87
CA MET A 447 -20.25 17.20 44.33
C MET A 447 -21.36 16.97 45.35
N ASP A 448 -21.91 15.76 45.45
CA ASP A 448 -22.95 15.43 46.42
C ASP A 448 -22.36 15.27 47.84
N THR A 449 -22.68 16.22 48.71
CA THR A 449 -22.23 16.27 50.11
C THR A 449 -23.27 15.75 51.11
N SER A 450 -24.38 15.19 50.61
CA SER A 450 -25.43 14.60 51.44
C SER A 450 -24.98 13.32 52.14
N VAL A 451 -25.66 13.01 53.25
CA VAL A 451 -25.44 11.76 53.99
C VAL A 451 -26.27 10.64 53.36
N LYS A 452 -25.64 9.47 53.17
CA LYS A 452 -26.21 8.37 52.39
C LYS A 452 -26.50 7.14 53.23
N THR A 453 -25.63 6.82 54.19
CA THR A 453 -25.67 5.56 54.93
C THR A 453 -25.88 5.78 56.43
N MET A 454 -26.22 4.72 57.17
CA MET A 454 -26.35 4.80 58.62
C MET A 454 -25.00 5.05 59.29
N GLU A 455 -23.93 4.42 58.79
CA GLU A 455 -22.58 4.58 59.33
C GLU A 455 -22.05 6.00 59.15
N ASP A 456 -22.40 6.65 58.02
CA ASP A 456 -22.07 8.05 57.80
C ASP A 456 -22.76 8.95 58.84
N VAL A 457 -24.02 8.67 59.18
CA VAL A 457 -24.79 9.40 60.21
C VAL A 457 -24.17 9.17 61.59
N GLU A 458 -23.97 7.92 61.99
CA GLU A 458 -23.46 7.57 63.32
C GLU A 458 -22.05 8.10 63.54
N ARG A 459 -21.18 7.96 62.54
CA ARG A 459 -19.79 8.45 62.61
C ARG A 459 -19.74 9.97 62.69
N ALA A 460 -20.57 10.67 61.92
CA ALA A 460 -20.49 12.11 61.85
C ALA A 460 -21.24 12.81 62.99
N LEU A 461 -22.42 12.32 63.36
CA LEU A 461 -23.22 12.90 64.46
C LEU A 461 -22.87 12.31 65.82
N GLN A 462 -22.09 11.21 65.90
CA GLN A 462 -21.71 10.55 67.15
C GLN A 462 -22.90 10.18 68.05
N VAL A 463 -24.02 9.81 67.43
CA VAL A 463 -25.24 9.35 68.10
C VAL A 463 -25.76 8.12 67.36
N PRO A 464 -26.41 7.16 68.05
CA PRO A 464 -26.88 5.94 67.43
C PRO A 464 -28.06 6.20 66.48
N VAL A 465 -28.16 5.41 65.41
CA VAL A 465 -29.38 5.33 64.60
C VAL A 465 -30.35 4.37 65.30
N LEU A 466 -31.45 4.92 65.84
CA LEU A 466 -32.43 4.15 66.62
C LEU A 466 -33.51 3.49 65.74
N GLY A 467 -33.64 3.88 64.49
CA GLY A 467 -34.60 3.26 63.58
C GLY A 467 -34.37 3.64 62.12
N ILE A 468 -34.68 2.70 61.24
CA ILE A 468 -34.64 2.84 59.78
C ILE A 468 -36.06 2.63 59.26
N ILE A 469 -36.69 3.71 58.80
CA ILE A 469 -38.06 3.69 58.31
C ILE A 469 -38.05 3.55 56.77
N PRO A 470 -38.78 2.57 56.20
CA PRO A 470 -38.89 2.39 54.77
C PRO A 470 -39.47 3.61 54.05
N LYS A 471 -39.29 3.64 52.73
CA LYS A 471 -39.95 4.61 51.86
C LYS A 471 -41.45 4.32 51.72
N ASN A 472 -42.24 5.41 51.70
CA ASN A 472 -43.70 5.40 51.48
C ASN A 472 -44.55 4.72 52.57
N VAL A 473 -44.09 4.73 53.82
CA VAL A 473 -44.91 4.24 54.94
C VAL A 473 -46.14 5.14 55.16
N PRO A 474 -47.38 4.61 55.09
CA PRO A 474 -48.58 5.36 55.43
C PRO A 474 -48.70 5.59 56.95
N ILE A 475 -49.73 6.32 57.37
CA ILE A 475 -50.03 6.43 58.80
C ILE A 475 -50.73 5.14 59.25
N LEU A 476 -50.17 4.46 60.25
CA LEU A 476 -50.52 3.08 60.59
C LEU A 476 -51.96 2.92 61.09
N HIS A 477 -52.54 3.93 61.75
CA HIS A 477 -53.91 3.85 62.26
C HIS A 477 -54.95 3.65 61.12
N SER A 478 -54.67 4.14 59.91
CA SER A 478 -55.59 4.03 58.75
C SER A 478 -55.26 2.86 57.82
N ALA A 479 -54.06 2.27 57.94
CA ALA A 479 -53.57 1.19 57.08
C ALA A 479 -53.55 -0.21 57.75
N GLY A 480 -53.75 -0.28 59.07
CA GLY A 480 -53.77 -1.53 59.85
C GLY A 480 -52.42 -1.87 60.51
N SER A 481 -52.47 -2.57 61.66
CA SER A 481 -51.34 -2.74 62.58
C SER A 481 -50.35 -3.87 62.27
N LEU A 482 -50.66 -4.77 61.33
CA LEU A 482 -49.84 -5.96 61.04
C LEU A 482 -48.90 -5.82 59.82
N GLY A 483 -48.85 -4.65 59.19
CA GLY A 483 -48.00 -4.43 58.02
C GLY A 483 -46.49 -4.44 58.35
N PRO A 484 -45.61 -4.76 57.38
CA PRO A 484 -44.16 -4.65 57.54
C PRO A 484 -43.75 -3.28 58.07
N ASP A 485 -44.40 -2.22 57.61
CA ASP A 485 -44.14 -0.84 58.00
C ASP A 485 -44.32 -0.58 59.52
N ALA A 486 -45.19 -1.33 60.20
CA ALA A 486 -45.36 -1.24 61.66
C ALA A 486 -44.16 -1.78 62.43
N GLU A 487 -43.42 -2.72 61.85
CA GLU A 487 -42.28 -3.36 62.51
C GLU A 487 -41.10 -2.40 62.72
N ALA A 488 -40.81 -1.50 61.76
CA ALA A 488 -39.79 -0.47 61.95
C ALA A 488 -40.10 0.42 63.15
N TYR A 489 -41.38 0.74 63.37
CA TYR A 489 -41.80 1.56 64.51
C TYR A 489 -41.80 0.77 65.83
N ARG A 490 -42.02 -0.56 65.81
CA ARG A 490 -41.82 -1.42 66.99
C ARG A 490 -40.34 -1.49 67.37
N ILE A 491 -39.46 -1.70 66.39
CA ILE A 491 -38.01 -1.68 66.60
C ILE A 491 -37.57 -0.32 67.14
N LEU A 492 -38.08 0.77 66.57
CA LEU A 492 -37.82 2.12 67.06
C LEU A 492 -38.28 2.29 68.52
N ARG A 493 -39.50 1.86 68.86
CA ARG A 493 -40.01 1.90 70.24
C ARG A 493 -39.08 1.15 71.19
N THR A 494 -38.73 -0.09 70.86
CA THR A 494 -37.83 -0.93 71.65
C THR A 494 -36.43 -0.31 71.81
N ASN A 495 -35.87 0.30 70.77
CA ASN A 495 -34.57 0.98 70.85
C ASN A 495 -34.62 2.23 71.75
N ILE A 496 -35.75 2.95 71.77
CA ILE A 496 -35.97 4.06 72.70
C ILE A 496 -36.12 3.51 74.14
N GLU A 497 -36.87 2.43 74.34
CA GLU A 497 -37.03 1.73 75.63
C GLU A 497 -35.70 1.19 76.20
N PHE A 498 -34.72 0.85 75.35
CA PHE A 498 -33.39 0.42 75.81
C PHE A 498 -32.47 1.60 76.17
N ASN A 499 -32.65 2.76 75.53
CA ASN A 499 -31.79 3.93 75.74
C ASN A 499 -32.04 4.59 77.12
N LYS A 500 -33.25 4.47 77.66
CA LYS A 500 -33.64 4.93 79.01
C LYS A 500 -34.19 3.73 79.80
N LYS A 501 -34.00 3.65 81.12
CA LYS A 501 -34.57 2.54 81.93
C LYS A 501 -36.12 2.67 82.05
N GLY A 502 -36.84 2.43 80.96
CA GLY A 502 -38.31 2.55 80.86
C GLY A 502 -38.81 3.81 80.14
N LEU A 503 -40.05 3.74 79.67
CA LEU A 503 -40.80 4.81 78.97
C LEU A 503 -41.88 5.48 79.85
N GLU A 504 -41.88 5.27 81.16
CA GLU A 504 -42.85 5.91 82.05
C GLU A 504 -42.45 7.36 82.36
N GLU A 505 -43.45 8.26 82.40
CA GLU A 505 -43.30 9.69 82.65
C GLU A 505 -42.26 10.38 81.75
N ILE A 506 -42.29 10.13 80.43
CA ILE A 506 -41.33 10.69 79.47
C ILE A 506 -41.98 11.61 78.44
N SER A 507 -41.33 12.74 78.16
CA SER A 507 -41.64 13.57 76.99
C SER A 507 -40.58 13.43 75.90
N LEU A 508 -41.03 13.21 74.65
CA LEU A 508 -40.16 13.14 73.48
C LEU A 508 -40.58 14.11 72.39
N THR A 509 -39.62 14.58 71.60
CA THR A 509 -39.88 15.33 70.37
C THR A 509 -39.04 14.80 69.20
N PHE A 510 -39.55 15.00 67.99
CA PHE A 510 -38.83 14.73 66.75
C PHE A 510 -38.47 16.04 66.07
N VAL A 511 -37.19 16.21 65.74
CA VAL A 511 -36.68 17.40 65.05
C VAL A 511 -36.01 17.04 63.75
N SER A 512 -36.03 17.95 62.78
CA SER A 512 -35.46 17.71 61.46
C SER A 512 -34.95 19.02 60.86
N GLY A 513 -33.94 18.91 59.99
CA GLY A 513 -33.26 20.06 59.41
C GLY A 513 -34.02 20.70 58.26
N SER A 514 -34.99 20.00 57.68
CA SER A 514 -35.81 20.50 56.58
C SER A 514 -37.28 20.08 56.70
N ALA A 515 -38.17 20.85 56.07
CA ALA A 515 -39.57 20.45 55.96
C ALA A 515 -39.71 19.15 55.15
N GLY A 516 -40.68 18.31 55.53
CA GLY A 516 -41.01 17.09 54.79
C GLY A 516 -40.00 15.95 54.92
N GLU A 517 -39.25 15.87 56.02
CA GLU A 517 -38.42 14.68 56.37
C GLU A 517 -39.24 13.60 57.11
N GLY A 518 -40.53 13.86 57.34
CA GLY A 518 -41.48 12.89 57.92
C GLY A 518 -41.55 12.88 59.45
N LYS A 519 -41.19 13.97 60.14
CA LYS A 519 -41.34 14.14 61.61
C LYS A 519 -42.72 13.75 62.12
N THR A 520 -43.76 14.46 61.68
CA THR A 520 -45.14 14.23 62.11
C THR A 520 -45.61 12.81 61.80
N THR A 521 -45.22 12.25 60.64
CA THR A 521 -45.54 10.86 60.28
C THR A 521 -44.88 9.88 61.24
N THR A 522 -43.59 10.05 61.52
CA THR A 522 -42.84 9.23 62.47
C THR A 522 -43.42 9.34 63.88
N LEU A 523 -43.80 10.55 64.30
CA LEU A 523 -44.45 10.81 65.59
C LEU A 523 -45.79 10.10 65.70
N CYS A 524 -46.68 10.26 64.71
CA CYS A 524 -48.00 9.62 64.70
C CYS A 524 -47.90 8.09 64.73
N ASN A 525 -46.99 7.52 63.94
CA ASN A 525 -46.81 6.08 63.86
C ASN A 525 -46.17 5.51 65.12
N LEU A 526 -45.20 6.21 65.73
CA LEU A 526 -44.66 5.79 67.02
C LEU A 526 -45.74 5.87 68.11
N ALA A 527 -46.53 6.95 68.15
CA ALA A 527 -47.61 7.11 69.12
C ALA A 527 -48.62 5.96 69.06
N TYR A 528 -49.02 5.59 67.84
CA TYR A 528 -49.89 4.45 67.59
C TYR A 528 -49.31 3.13 68.13
N ILE A 529 -48.02 2.87 67.86
CA ILE A 529 -47.34 1.64 68.33
C ILE A 529 -47.10 1.62 69.84
N CYS A 530 -46.91 2.78 70.47
CA CYS A 530 -46.85 2.92 71.92
C CYS A 530 -48.21 2.63 72.57
N ALA A 531 -49.28 3.24 72.05
CA ALA A 531 -50.65 3.03 72.53
C ALA A 531 -51.10 1.56 72.39
N GLN A 532 -50.78 0.92 71.27
CA GLN A 532 -50.98 -0.52 71.09
C GLN A 532 -50.14 -1.39 72.02
N GLY A 533 -49.01 -0.88 72.50
CA GLY A 533 -48.18 -1.51 73.52
C GLY A 533 -48.76 -1.42 74.93
N GLY A 534 -49.89 -0.74 75.10
CA GLY A 534 -50.56 -0.54 76.40
C GLY A 534 -50.19 0.75 77.11
N TYR A 535 -49.34 1.60 76.53
CA TYR A 535 -48.95 2.88 77.13
C TYR A 535 -50.02 3.96 76.91
N ALA A 536 -50.40 4.67 77.97
CA ALA A 536 -51.19 5.88 77.85
C ALA A 536 -50.36 6.96 77.14
N THR A 537 -50.68 7.22 75.87
CA THR A 537 -49.85 8.06 74.99
C THR A 537 -50.59 9.34 74.60
N LEU A 538 -49.99 10.49 74.87
CA LEU A 538 -50.49 11.80 74.45
C LEU A 538 -49.62 12.37 73.32
N MET A 539 -50.23 12.77 72.21
CA MET A 539 -49.58 13.58 71.18
C MET A 539 -49.96 15.05 71.33
N ILE A 540 -48.99 15.95 71.28
CA ILE A 540 -49.19 17.40 71.31
C ILE A 540 -48.72 17.99 70.00
N ASP A 541 -49.58 18.71 69.28
CA ASP A 541 -49.22 19.40 68.03
C ASP A 541 -48.53 20.74 68.35
N GLY A 542 -47.20 20.69 68.50
CA GLY A 542 -46.36 21.87 68.73
C GLY A 542 -45.95 22.63 67.47
N ASP A 543 -46.30 22.18 66.26
CA ASP A 543 -46.13 22.96 65.03
C ASP A 543 -47.33 23.91 64.83
N LEU A 544 -47.37 24.95 65.66
CA LEU A 544 -48.40 25.98 65.63
C LEU A 544 -48.48 26.73 64.29
N ARG A 545 -47.43 26.64 63.44
CA ARG A 545 -47.40 27.28 62.12
C ARG A 545 -48.03 26.42 61.04
N ARG A 546 -47.87 25.09 61.12
CA ARG A 546 -48.32 24.14 60.11
C ARG A 546 -48.91 22.87 60.73
N SER A 547 -49.87 23.06 61.64
CA SER A 547 -50.61 21.97 62.28
C SER A 547 -51.23 21.04 61.25
N LYS A 548 -50.93 19.75 61.40
CA LYS A 548 -51.45 18.66 60.55
C LYS A 548 -52.00 17.50 61.35
N LEU A 549 -51.73 17.45 62.65
CA LEU A 549 -52.01 16.29 63.49
C LEU A 549 -53.52 16.06 63.63
N HIS A 550 -54.29 17.14 63.81
CA HIS A 550 -55.76 17.10 63.85
C HIS A 550 -56.37 16.46 62.59
N ARG A 551 -55.78 16.68 61.40
CA ARG A 551 -56.28 16.11 60.14
C ARG A 551 -56.03 14.62 60.02
N TYR A 552 -54.97 14.12 60.65
CA TYR A 552 -54.67 12.69 60.60
C TYR A 552 -55.62 11.87 61.47
N TYR A 553 -56.16 12.46 62.55
CA TYR A 553 -57.08 11.79 63.46
C TYR A 553 -58.53 12.28 63.33
N GLU A 554 -58.84 13.03 62.27
CA GLU A 554 -60.18 13.57 61.99
C GLU A 554 -60.78 14.39 63.15
N LEU A 555 -59.94 15.18 63.82
CA LEU A 555 -60.31 16.05 64.95
C LEU A 555 -60.48 17.52 64.51
N ASP A 556 -61.36 18.24 65.19
CA ASP A 556 -61.49 19.69 65.07
C ASP A 556 -60.28 20.40 65.70
N ASN A 557 -59.85 21.52 65.11
CA ASN A 557 -58.69 22.31 65.56
C ASN A 557 -59.11 23.71 66.05
N GLU A 558 -60.32 23.84 66.59
CA GLU A 558 -60.84 25.11 67.13
C GLU A 558 -60.30 25.40 68.54
N VAL A 559 -60.03 24.35 69.33
CA VAL A 559 -59.53 24.42 70.70
C VAL A 559 -58.33 23.47 70.82
N GLY A 560 -57.25 23.90 71.49
CA GLY A 560 -56.04 23.10 71.60
C GLY A 560 -54.93 23.77 72.41
N LEU A 561 -53.67 23.46 72.07
CA LEU A 561 -52.47 23.94 72.76
C LEU A 561 -52.46 25.46 72.91
N THR A 562 -52.80 26.20 71.85
CA THR A 562 -52.84 27.67 71.88
C THR A 562 -53.90 28.19 72.85
N SER A 563 -55.09 27.57 72.88
CA SER A 563 -56.18 27.93 73.80
C SER A 563 -55.80 27.71 75.27
N TYR A 564 -55.07 26.64 75.57
CA TYR A 564 -54.53 26.40 76.91
C TYR A 564 -53.50 27.46 77.32
N LEU A 565 -52.54 27.74 76.44
CA LEU A 565 -51.42 28.63 76.73
C LEU A 565 -51.87 30.10 76.86
N LEU A 566 -52.80 30.55 76.01
CA LEU A 566 -53.18 31.97 75.89
C LEU A 566 -54.55 32.32 76.48
N GLU A 567 -55.50 31.38 76.52
CA GLU A 567 -56.92 31.66 76.85
C GLU A 567 -57.41 30.99 78.15
N ASP A 568 -56.51 30.37 78.93
CA ASP A 568 -56.80 29.75 80.25
C ASP A 568 -57.85 28.63 80.22
N TYR A 569 -57.97 27.91 79.10
CA TYR A 569 -58.81 26.71 79.03
C TYR A 569 -58.27 25.61 79.95
N PRO A 570 -59.14 24.84 80.65
CA PRO A 570 -58.69 23.72 81.48
C PRO A 570 -58.12 22.59 80.61
N LEU A 571 -57.17 21.84 81.17
CA LEU A 571 -56.43 20.79 80.45
C LEU A 571 -57.34 19.71 79.85
N GLU A 572 -58.45 19.41 80.51
CA GLU A 572 -59.41 18.37 80.10
C GLU A 572 -60.20 18.75 78.84
N ASP A 573 -60.34 20.05 78.56
CA ASP A 573 -61.11 20.55 77.41
C ASP A 573 -60.25 20.68 76.14
N VAL A 574 -58.92 20.53 76.26
CA VAL A 574 -57.96 20.68 75.16
C VAL A 574 -57.30 19.35 74.76
N ILE A 575 -57.60 18.25 75.46
CA ILE A 575 -57.12 16.90 75.16
C ILE A 575 -58.29 16.05 74.67
N PHE A 576 -58.15 15.50 73.46
CA PHE A 576 -59.17 14.67 72.83
C PHE A 576 -58.70 13.22 72.73
N GLN A 577 -59.58 12.29 73.06
CA GLN A 577 -59.33 10.86 72.86
C GLN A 577 -59.53 10.51 71.38
N THR A 578 -58.61 9.73 70.81
CA THR A 578 -58.72 9.24 69.43
C THR A 578 -59.53 7.93 69.37
N PRO A 579 -59.91 7.45 68.17
CA PRO A 579 -60.50 6.12 68.01
C PRO A 579 -59.58 4.96 68.44
N VAL A 580 -58.28 5.21 68.67
CA VAL A 580 -57.30 4.22 69.11
C VAL A 580 -57.26 4.23 70.65
N GLU A 581 -57.40 3.05 71.25
CA GLU A 581 -57.31 2.88 72.71
C GLU A 581 -55.96 3.36 73.23
N ASN A 582 -55.95 4.01 74.41
CA ASN A 582 -54.78 4.59 75.05
C ASN A 582 -54.06 5.71 74.25
N LEU A 583 -54.67 6.25 73.19
CA LEU A 583 -54.09 7.32 72.38
C LEU A 583 -54.92 8.61 72.44
N TYR A 584 -54.26 9.69 72.86
CA TYR A 584 -54.84 11.01 73.06
C TYR A 584 -54.10 12.06 72.23
N VAL A 585 -54.81 13.13 71.88
CA VAL A 585 -54.30 14.21 71.03
C VAL A 585 -54.68 15.56 71.62
N MET A 586 -53.68 16.42 71.79
CA MET A 586 -53.85 17.86 71.95
C MET A 586 -53.52 18.54 70.60
N PRO A 587 -54.52 18.99 69.83
CA PRO A 587 -54.30 19.71 68.59
C PRO A 587 -53.69 21.10 68.86
N ALA A 588 -53.20 21.77 67.83
CA ALA A 588 -52.50 23.06 68.00
C ALA A 588 -53.47 24.18 68.45
N GLY A 589 -54.73 24.10 68.03
CA GLY A 589 -55.71 25.16 68.16
C GLY A 589 -55.52 26.27 67.10
N PRO A 590 -56.14 27.45 67.30
CA PRO A 590 -56.04 28.56 66.37
C PRO A 590 -54.60 29.09 66.30
N ILE A 591 -54.16 29.52 65.12
CA ILE A 591 -52.79 29.99 64.90
C ILE A 591 -52.57 31.30 65.69
N PRO A 592 -51.64 31.36 66.66
CA PRO A 592 -51.38 32.58 67.43
C PRO A 592 -50.63 33.63 66.61
N PHE A 593 -50.72 34.91 67.04
CA PHE A 593 -49.95 36.00 66.44
C PHE A 593 -48.43 35.80 66.56
N ASP A 594 -47.96 35.26 67.68
CA ASP A 594 -46.56 34.88 67.90
C ASP A 594 -46.45 33.42 68.40
N PRO A 595 -46.23 32.46 67.49
CA PRO A 595 -46.03 31.05 67.83
C PRO A 595 -44.84 30.79 68.75
N SER A 596 -43.72 31.51 68.58
CA SER A 596 -42.53 31.32 69.40
C SER A 596 -42.78 31.76 70.84
N GLY A 597 -43.42 32.91 71.01
CA GLY A 597 -43.75 33.47 72.31
C GLY A 597 -44.77 32.64 73.09
N ALA A 598 -45.75 32.03 72.40
CA ALA A 598 -46.71 31.14 73.04
C ALA A 598 -46.03 29.90 73.66
N LEU A 599 -45.11 29.27 72.93
CA LEU A 599 -44.35 28.10 73.39
C LEU A 599 -43.29 28.46 74.45
N ASN A 600 -42.67 29.65 74.35
CA ASN A 600 -41.70 30.15 75.34
C ASN A 600 -42.38 30.78 76.56
N SER A 601 -43.38 30.09 77.11
CA SER A 601 -44.13 30.52 78.28
C SER A 601 -43.95 29.51 79.41
N ARG A 602 -43.96 30.00 80.65
CA ARG A 602 -43.91 29.14 81.85
C ARG A 602 -45.05 28.10 81.87
N LYS A 603 -46.20 28.45 81.29
CA LYS A 603 -47.35 27.56 81.14
C LYS A 603 -47.06 26.33 80.30
N PHE A 604 -46.18 26.41 79.30
CA PHE A 604 -45.81 25.24 78.48
C PHE A 604 -44.98 24.24 79.29
N SER A 605 -44.04 24.71 80.12
CA SER A 605 -43.31 23.87 81.06
C SER A 605 -44.24 23.23 82.10
N GLU A 606 -45.19 24.00 82.65
CA GLU A 606 -46.20 23.51 83.60
C GLU A 606 -47.12 22.47 82.95
N LEU A 607 -47.57 22.70 81.71
CA LEU A 607 -48.33 21.74 80.90
C LEU A 607 -47.58 20.42 80.78
N LEU A 608 -46.32 20.43 80.34
CA LEU A 608 -45.52 19.23 80.16
C LEU A 608 -45.35 18.45 81.47
N GLN A 609 -45.14 19.14 82.59
CA GLN A 609 -45.07 18.49 83.90
C GLN A 609 -46.41 17.85 84.30
N GLU A 610 -47.53 18.53 84.05
CA GLU A 610 -48.86 18.04 84.37
C GLU A 610 -49.24 16.82 83.52
N VAL A 611 -49.01 16.87 82.20
CA VAL A 611 -49.34 15.75 81.31
C VAL A 611 -48.45 14.54 81.52
N LYS A 612 -47.17 14.73 81.89
CA LYS A 612 -46.26 13.62 82.19
C LYS A 612 -46.68 12.81 83.42
N GLN A 613 -47.46 13.39 84.33
CA GLN A 613 -48.02 12.65 85.48
C GLN A 613 -49.29 11.87 85.12
N ARG A 614 -49.95 12.21 83.99
CA ARG A 614 -51.22 11.61 83.55
C ARG A 614 -51.03 10.58 82.42
N PHE A 615 -49.94 10.68 81.67
CA PHE A 615 -49.64 9.82 80.52
C PHE A 615 -48.24 9.24 80.66
N ASP A 616 -48.08 7.98 80.27
CA ASP A 616 -46.77 7.31 80.28
C ASP A 616 -45.82 8.00 79.29
N ILE A 617 -46.34 8.31 78.09
CA ILE A 617 -45.54 8.86 76.98
C ILE A 617 -46.22 10.11 76.43
N VAL A 618 -45.48 11.22 76.39
CA VAL A 618 -45.91 12.48 75.78
C VAL A 618 -45.05 12.77 74.55
N LEU A 619 -45.65 12.83 73.37
CA LEU A 619 -44.97 13.08 72.09
C LEU A 619 -45.33 14.47 71.57
N VAL A 620 -44.36 15.37 71.48
CA VAL A 620 -44.57 16.74 71.01
C VAL A 620 -44.08 16.89 69.58
N ASP A 621 -44.97 17.21 68.64
CA ASP A 621 -44.59 17.54 67.26
C ASP A 621 -43.88 18.91 67.22
N SER A 622 -42.93 19.07 66.30
CA SER A 622 -42.15 20.29 66.22
C SER A 622 -41.94 20.75 64.77
N PRO A 623 -41.81 22.06 64.53
CA PRO A 623 -41.40 22.56 63.22
C PRO A 623 -39.93 22.17 62.91
N PRO A 624 -39.43 22.38 61.69
CA PRO A 624 -38.00 22.19 61.40
C PRO A 624 -37.12 23.09 62.28
N ILE A 625 -36.09 22.53 62.92
CA ILE A 625 -35.25 23.25 63.89
C ILE A 625 -34.23 24.20 63.23
N LEU A 626 -33.86 23.95 61.97
CA LEU A 626 -33.01 24.87 61.21
C LEU A 626 -33.83 26.05 60.70
N GLY A 627 -33.69 27.20 61.37
CA GLY A 627 -34.27 28.47 60.94
C GLY A 627 -35.54 28.91 61.69
N VAL A 628 -35.99 28.16 62.69
CA VAL A 628 -37.18 28.50 63.51
C VAL A 628 -36.85 28.31 65.00
N SER A 629 -37.19 29.29 65.83
CA SER A 629 -36.97 29.27 67.29
C SER A 629 -37.91 28.33 68.05
N ASP A 630 -39.09 28.06 67.50
CA ASP A 630 -40.17 27.28 68.14
C ASP A 630 -39.70 25.87 68.56
N SER A 631 -39.03 25.14 67.67
CA SER A 631 -38.55 23.79 67.96
C SER A 631 -37.45 23.78 69.02
N ALA A 632 -36.66 24.87 69.11
CA ALA A 632 -35.58 24.96 70.07
C ALA A 632 -36.13 25.07 71.51
N VAL A 633 -37.27 25.74 71.69
CA VAL A 633 -38.01 25.81 72.96
C VAL A 633 -38.60 24.46 73.32
N ILE A 634 -39.25 23.77 72.37
CA ILE A 634 -39.78 22.42 72.62
C ILE A 634 -38.64 21.47 73.05
N VAL A 635 -37.51 21.53 72.36
CA VAL A 635 -36.31 20.71 72.63
C VAL A 635 -35.73 20.96 74.02
N SER A 636 -35.77 22.19 74.54
CA SER A 636 -35.25 22.49 75.89
C SER A 636 -36.16 22.00 77.02
N GLU A 637 -37.44 21.77 76.74
CA GLU A 637 -38.44 21.38 77.74
C GLU A 637 -38.75 19.87 77.76
N VAL A 638 -38.44 19.15 76.68
CA VAL A 638 -38.65 17.69 76.60
C VAL A 638 -37.47 16.88 77.15
N ASP A 639 -37.72 15.67 77.66
CA ASP A 639 -36.66 14.82 78.21
C ASP A 639 -35.74 14.23 77.14
N MET A 640 -36.28 14.00 75.94
CA MET A 640 -35.59 13.29 74.86
C MET A 640 -35.92 13.88 73.49
N THR A 641 -34.88 14.14 72.71
CA THR A 641 -34.99 14.62 71.34
C THR A 641 -34.44 13.58 70.36
N LEU A 642 -35.22 13.30 69.31
CA LEU A 642 -34.83 12.41 68.21
C LEU A 642 -34.71 13.20 66.93
N MET A 643 -33.61 12.98 66.21
CA MET A 643 -33.36 13.67 64.95
C MET A 643 -33.83 12.81 63.77
N VAL A 644 -34.76 13.31 62.96
CA VAL A 644 -35.22 12.64 61.75
C VAL A 644 -34.37 13.08 60.57
N VAL A 645 -33.69 12.12 59.93
CA VAL A 645 -32.79 12.36 58.80
C VAL A 645 -33.28 11.58 57.59
N GLN A 646 -33.44 12.26 56.45
CA GLN A 646 -33.70 11.60 55.19
C GLN A 646 -32.40 11.43 54.39
N PRO A 647 -32.04 10.20 53.96
CA PRO A 647 -30.85 9.98 53.12
C PRO A 647 -30.91 10.83 51.86
N ARG A 648 -29.74 11.31 51.42
CA ARG A 648 -29.54 12.12 50.20
C ARG A 648 -30.31 13.45 50.13
N LYS A 649 -30.87 13.93 51.25
CA LYS A 649 -31.64 15.20 51.28
C LYS A 649 -30.83 16.38 51.79
N LEU A 650 -30.23 16.27 52.97
CA LEU A 650 -29.45 17.35 53.58
C LEU A 650 -27.94 17.08 53.52
N PRO A 651 -27.12 18.11 53.27
CA PRO A 651 -25.67 18.00 53.36
C PRO A 651 -25.23 17.75 54.81
N LEU A 652 -24.13 17.01 55.00
CA LEU A 652 -23.66 16.66 56.34
C LEU A 652 -23.47 17.87 57.26
N LYS A 653 -22.97 18.99 56.73
CA LYS A 653 -22.78 20.24 57.48
C LYS A 653 -24.09 20.79 58.07
N ALA A 654 -25.22 20.60 57.38
CA ALA A 654 -26.53 21.02 57.88
C ALA A 654 -26.98 20.13 59.05
N LEU A 655 -26.73 18.81 58.97
CA LEU A 655 -27.05 17.88 60.06
C LEU A 655 -26.21 18.15 61.31
N LEU A 656 -24.92 18.44 61.15
CA LEU A 656 -24.05 18.86 62.26
C LEU A 656 -24.53 20.14 62.91
N ARG A 657 -24.95 21.12 62.11
CA ARG A 657 -25.54 22.37 62.62
C ARG A 657 -26.83 22.10 63.39
N GLN A 658 -27.67 21.18 62.92
CA GLN A 658 -28.89 20.78 63.62
C GLN A 658 -28.55 20.18 64.99
N LYS A 659 -27.62 19.24 65.07
CA LYS A 659 -27.12 18.68 66.34
C LYS A 659 -26.64 19.80 67.27
N GLN A 660 -25.83 20.72 66.75
CA GLN A 660 -25.29 21.84 67.53
C GLN A 660 -26.40 22.75 68.09
N VAL A 661 -27.48 23.00 67.35
CA VAL A 661 -28.63 23.78 67.85
C VAL A 661 -29.31 23.06 69.01
N ILE A 662 -29.56 21.75 68.88
CA ILE A 662 -30.18 20.92 69.93
C ILE A 662 -29.35 20.97 71.22
N GLU A 663 -28.04 20.75 71.12
CA GLU A 663 -27.12 20.78 72.26
C GLU A 663 -27.00 22.18 72.87
N SER A 664 -27.02 23.24 72.05
CA SER A 664 -26.87 24.62 72.53
C SER A 664 -28.03 25.12 73.38
N VAL A 665 -29.23 24.56 73.19
CA VAL A 665 -30.42 24.88 74.00
C VAL A 665 -30.61 23.94 75.18
N GLY A 666 -29.65 23.04 75.43
CA GLY A 666 -29.70 22.08 76.54
C GLY A 666 -30.53 20.83 76.26
N GLY A 667 -30.94 20.59 75.01
CA GLY A 667 -31.70 19.40 74.64
C GLY A 667 -30.86 18.12 74.65
N ASN A 668 -31.48 17.01 75.03
CA ASN A 668 -30.86 15.69 75.04
C ASN A 668 -31.12 14.94 73.72
N LEU A 669 -30.13 14.92 72.81
CA LEU A 669 -30.22 14.17 71.55
C LEU A 669 -29.94 12.66 71.79
N ALA A 670 -30.99 11.86 71.88
CA ALA A 670 -30.86 10.42 72.16
C ALA A 670 -30.45 9.59 70.94
N GLY A 671 -30.76 10.05 69.72
CA GLY A 671 -30.42 9.33 68.51
C GLY A 671 -31.08 9.86 67.25
N VAL A 672 -30.86 9.13 66.15
CA VAL A 672 -31.33 9.49 64.82
C VAL A 672 -32.32 8.44 64.30
N VAL A 673 -33.40 8.91 63.66
CA VAL A 673 -34.31 8.08 62.88
C VAL A 673 -34.06 8.37 61.40
N MET A 674 -33.57 7.37 60.67
CA MET A 674 -33.40 7.48 59.23
C MET A 674 -34.74 7.19 58.55
N ASN A 675 -35.36 8.21 57.97
CA ASN A 675 -36.67 8.08 57.34
C ASN A 675 -36.60 8.08 55.82
N ASN A 676 -37.58 7.46 55.16
CA ASN A 676 -37.72 7.40 53.71
C ASN A 676 -36.53 6.69 53.04
N VAL A 677 -36.06 5.61 53.66
CA VAL A 677 -34.93 4.81 53.20
C VAL A 677 -35.38 3.83 52.13
N ASP A 678 -34.63 3.75 51.02
CA ASP A 678 -34.85 2.75 49.98
C ASP A 678 -34.11 1.46 50.34
N ILE A 679 -34.79 0.63 51.14
CA ILE A 679 -34.26 -0.62 51.71
C ILE A 679 -34.02 -1.67 50.60
N THR A 680 -34.73 -1.59 49.47
CA THR A 680 -34.67 -2.59 48.39
C THR A 680 -33.48 -2.44 47.44
N SER A 681 -32.93 -1.23 47.32
CA SER A 681 -31.92 -0.90 46.31
C SER A 681 -30.49 -0.83 46.86
N ASP A 682 -30.33 -0.75 48.19
CA ASP A 682 -29.04 -0.54 48.83
C ASP A 682 -28.55 -1.80 49.58
N HIS A 683 -27.41 -2.35 49.16
CA HIS A 683 -26.85 -3.57 49.75
C HIS A 683 -26.44 -3.37 51.22
N GLN A 684 -26.19 -2.14 51.65
CA GLN A 684 -25.84 -1.84 53.04
C GLN A 684 -27.02 -2.05 54.01
N TYR A 685 -28.25 -1.93 53.53
CA TYR A 685 -29.46 -2.20 54.33
C TYR A 685 -29.99 -3.64 54.14
N GLN A 686 -29.27 -4.50 53.42
CA GLN A 686 -29.69 -5.88 53.13
C GLN A 686 -29.79 -6.76 54.39
N TYR A 687 -28.96 -6.47 55.41
CA TYR A 687 -29.07 -7.12 56.72
C TYR A 687 -30.38 -6.76 57.43
N TYR A 688 -30.75 -5.47 57.43
CA TYR A 688 -32.04 -5.00 57.93
C TYR A 688 -33.20 -5.55 57.10
N THR A 689 -33.07 -5.59 55.77
CA THR A 689 -34.07 -6.17 54.85
C THR A 689 -34.35 -7.62 55.18
N THR A 690 -33.32 -8.42 55.48
CA THR A 690 -33.47 -9.85 55.79
C THR A 690 -34.21 -10.03 57.11
N TYR A 691 -33.86 -9.23 58.13
CA TYR A 691 -34.55 -9.22 59.42
C TYR A 691 -36.03 -8.77 59.29
N TYR A 692 -36.26 -7.69 58.54
CA TYR A 692 -37.59 -7.16 58.23
C TYR A 692 -38.45 -8.15 57.43
N SER A 693 -37.85 -8.86 56.47
CA SER A 693 -38.50 -9.88 55.64
C SER A 693 -38.82 -11.16 56.42
N TYR A 694 -38.01 -11.51 57.43
CA TYR A 694 -38.21 -12.68 58.26
C TYR A 694 -39.44 -12.52 59.19
N TYR A 695 -39.59 -11.36 59.84
CA TYR A 695 -40.73 -11.08 60.70
C TYR A 695 -42.02 -10.70 59.95
N SER A 696 -41.91 -10.12 58.75
CA SER A 696 -43.08 -9.89 57.88
C SER A 696 -43.66 -11.19 57.29
N ALA A 697 -42.86 -12.25 57.16
CA ALA A 697 -43.33 -13.55 56.69
C ALA A 697 -44.17 -14.31 57.73
N GLU A 698 -43.89 -14.18 59.03
CA GLU A 698 -44.67 -14.83 60.10
C GLU A 698 -46.02 -14.14 60.37
N SER A 699 -46.10 -12.83 60.12
CA SER A 699 -47.30 -12.02 60.38
C SER A 699 -48.38 -12.17 59.30
N GLY A 700 -48.03 -12.69 58.12
CA GLY A 700 -48.91 -12.83 56.96
C GLY A 700 -49.55 -14.22 56.79
N ALA A 701 -49.28 -15.17 57.69
CA ALA A 701 -49.70 -16.57 57.53
C ALA A 701 -51.11 -16.88 58.03
N SER A 702 -51.87 -15.90 58.54
CA SER A 702 -53.20 -16.10 59.12
C SER A 702 -54.37 -15.44 58.38
N ASP A 703 -54.22 -15.05 57.12
CA ASP A 703 -55.40 -14.72 56.31
C ASP A 703 -55.28 -15.19 54.87
N GLY A 704 -56.35 -15.84 54.43
CA GLY A 704 -56.35 -16.79 53.32
C GLY A 704 -56.34 -16.18 51.91
N ASN A 705 -55.71 -16.98 51.03
CA ASN A 705 -56.11 -17.25 49.66
C ASN A 705 -55.90 -16.14 48.60
N ALA A 706 -54.71 -16.11 47.96
CA ALA A 706 -54.58 -15.66 46.56
C ALA A 706 -53.29 -16.17 45.87
N ASP A 707 -53.50 -16.81 44.72
CA ASP A 707 -52.62 -16.93 43.53
C ASP A 707 -51.28 -17.69 43.58
N ALA A 708 -51.41 -18.99 43.32
CA ALA A 708 -50.35 -19.91 42.87
C ALA A 708 -49.87 -19.67 41.41
N SER A 709 -49.53 -18.42 41.05
CA SER A 709 -49.00 -18.10 39.70
C SER A 709 -47.57 -17.53 39.70
N SER A 710 -47.01 -17.17 40.85
CA SER A 710 -45.67 -16.58 40.99
C SER A 710 -44.55 -17.60 41.26
N LEU A 711 -44.88 -18.82 41.71
CA LEU A 711 -43.90 -19.86 42.05
C LEU A 711 -43.28 -20.59 40.84
N LYS A 712 -43.90 -20.54 39.64
CA LYS A 712 -43.37 -21.22 38.45
C LYS A 712 -42.23 -20.51 37.72
N LYS A 713 -41.85 -19.28 38.12
CA LYS A 713 -40.78 -18.52 37.45
C LYS A 713 -39.42 -18.66 38.15
N ALA A 714 -39.40 -19.02 39.44
CA ALA A 714 -38.17 -19.27 40.19
C ALA A 714 -37.55 -20.65 39.89
N GLU A 715 -38.37 -21.70 39.72
CA GLU A 715 -37.87 -23.05 39.41
C GLU A 715 -37.26 -23.20 38.00
N ARG A 716 -37.67 -22.35 37.04
CA ARG A 716 -37.08 -22.37 35.69
C ARG A 716 -35.70 -21.68 35.62
N SER A 717 -35.39 -20.76 36.54
CA SER A 717 -34.08 -20.11 36.60
C SER A 717 -33.04 -20.95 37.34
N GLY A 718 -33.46 -21.80 38.29
CA GLY A 718 -32.57 -22.72 39.02
C GLY A 718 -32.03 -23.85 38.12
N LYS A 719 -32.92 -24.50 37.35
CA LYS A 719 -32.54 -25.59 36.44
C LYS A 719 -31.65 -25.16 35.27
N ALA A 720 -31.74 -23.90 34.81
CA ALA A 720 -30.89 -23.39 33.74
C ALA A 720 -29.43 -23.13 34.19
N LYS A 721 -29.20 -22.88 35.49
CA LYS A 721 -27.85 -22.71 36.05
C LYS A 721 -27.19 -24.05 36.40
N GLU A 722 -27.97 -25.05 36.80
CA GLU A 722 -27.47 -26.38 37.14
C GLU A 722 -27.04 -27.18 35.89
N LEU A 723 -27.70 -26.96 34.74
CA LEU A 723 -27.31 -27.51 33.43
C LEU A 723 -26.10 -26.82 32.79
N ALA A 724 -25.78 -25.58 33.17
CA ALA A 724 -24.61 -24.86 32.68
C ALA A 724 -23.33 -25.17 33.48
N ALA A 725 -23.45 -25.70 34.70
CA ALA A 725 -22.32 -26.04 35.57
C ALA A 725 -21.80 -27.48 35.38
N THR A 726 -22.48 -28.32 34.60
CA THR A 726 -22.11 -29.73 34.34
C THR A 726 -21.51 -29.97 32.95
N GLN A 727 -21.18 -28.93 32.18
CA GLN A 727 -20.60 -29.05 30.83
C GLN A 727 -19.22 -28.39 30.64
N SER A 728 -18.50 -28.02 31.70
CA SER A 728 -17.18 -27.36 31.58
C SER A 728 -15.99 -28.14 32.16
N SER A 729 -16.08 -29.46 32.26
CA SER A 729 -14.96 -30.31 32.70
C SER A 729 -14.87 -31.58 31.86
N ASP A 730 -14.56 -31.45 30.57
CA ASP A 730 -13.95 -32.51 29.75
C ASP A 730 -13.52 -31.89 28.41
N ASN A 731 -12.23 -31.53 28.31
CA ASN A 731 -11.42 -31.53 27.08
C ASN A 731 -10.03 -30.93 27.39
N GLU A 732 -9.20 -31.72 28.06
CA GLU A 732 -7.78 -31.80 27.72
C GLU A 732 -7.61 -33.04 26.82
N ASP A 733 -6.64 -32.96 25.90
CA ASP A 733 -6.22 -33.97 24.90
C ASP A 733 -6.95 -33.98 23.54
N LEU A 734 -6.37 -33.29 22.54
CA LEU A 734 -5.80 -33.90 21.32
C LEU A 734 -5.58 -32.87 20.18
N TYR A 735 -4.37 -32.94 19.60
CA TYR A 735 -3.80 -32.31 18.39
C TYR A 735 -3.29 -30.87 18.43
#